data_AF-A0A0C3KZU3-F1
#
_entry.id   AF-A0A0C3KZU3-F1
#
_cell.length_a   1.000
_cell.length_b   1.000
_cell.length_c   1.000
_cell.angle_alpha   90.00
_cell.angle_beta   90.00
_cell.angle_gamma   90.00
#
_symmetry.space_group_name_H-M   'P 1'
#
loop_
_entity.id
_entity.type
_entity.pdbx_description
1 polymer ?
#
loop_
_entity_poly.entity_id
_entity_poly.type
_entity_poly.pdbx_seq_one_letter_code
_entity_poly.pdbx_strand_id
1 'polypeptide(L)'
;MSSAHFLGLELAPDQLRAAIIDTNLTVLGYEAVDFDSELQYGTRGGLFSTPGDAFTTPVDMWVKAMDVLFQKLSERFDLTKIKGIGGSAQSATVWLTSESTKMLASLSPKLPLAEQISPAFFSLIHTPVSQDTSTLQQTMVLEAALGGPDSMAARVGTASHPSLTAVQCMKIREGNPDAWGKTARVMMASTFLSTLLAGKWTPMTESEVVGTGMWNVMTARWDAGALEIVAGSPDQGRKFVDMLGSVEMFSGKAIGNVSSYFAERYGIEKGALIVPFTSDRLASYLSVAPSHNEPVLSFGTQDTLMVPATQYIPDKAYTLYPHPAQDPSEPRRYIAVISNRNAESARTMVRDMYTKSWSAFDRLISVIPPGGSIGLDDKLFSFWVLHNESPTSWNMQKGVYRVEVGQKVNEFRDLRANPRCLLESQLLALRVQYTRMMELPLFAKQTQTYSRRPPPISLMAYHAGTAFNPYDKDLCPQRLITLGTSANFPSIVAMIGDIFNSKVYVPTGTSNPNALSPSPAKVDQSPGGLNSATPLTPTPFSPSSASNPAPSRLNAALGSAYSARWSWRRSTKPEERFASFEDEIRSLTKRKWVENTRMLGGLGIPSLVSPVASMGYPQPKRSGLAASVYTPDEDDMGHNISPALTPPGAITPPALIGLGLGGPAGTNGLLSPDGYGVPPGQIRSRTPTQSSNSTVLTQLSIATSMGSLSTAQTSPGGTMTPKSPLQSAVVPSNVTVTALPSTTEEEYQSGLCKVAEPDWDAFMTYASIIPEFCRIEGMLVKGF
;
A
#
# COMPACT_ATOMS: atom_id res chain seq x y z
N MET A 1 -38.36 -2.04 -17.66
CA MET A 1 -37.60 -3.09 -16.94
C MET A 1 -37.22 -2.52 -15.58
N SER A 2 -37.08 -3.35 -14.54
CA SER A 2 -36.49 -2.91 -13.28
C SER A 2 -35.00 -2.58 -13.49
N SER A 3 -34.46 -1.64 -12.71
CA SER A 3 -33.01 -1.39 -12.70
C SER A 3 -32.29 -2.63 -12.19
N ALA A 4 -31.25 -3.06 -12.89
CA ALA A 4 -30.37 -4.15 -12.45
C ALA A 4 -29.29 -3.57 -11.54
N HIS A 5 -29.12 -4.19 -10.36
CA HIS A 5 -28.17 -3.76 -9.35
C HIS A 5 -27.02 -4.77 -9.22
N PHE A 6 -25.86 -4.31 -8.76
CA PHE A 6 -24.66 -5.12 -8.61
C PHE A 6 -24.02 -4.86 -7.25
N LEU A 7 -23.71 -5.92 -6.53
CA LEU A 7 -23.10 -5.89 -5.20
C LEU A 7 -21.60 -6.16 -5.32
N GLY A 8 -20.79 -5.32 -4.69
CA GLY A 8 -19.37 -5.55 -4.48
C GLY A 8 -19.05 -5.64 -3.00
N LEU A 9 -18.39 -6.72 -2.58
CA LEU A 9 -17.95 -6.94 -1.20
C LEU A 9 -16.45 -6.67 -1.03
N GLU A 10 -16.05 -6.28 0.17
CA GLU A 10 -14.65 -6.05 0.55
C GLU A 10 -14.42 -6.55 1.98
N LEU A 11 -13.59 -7.58 2.13
CA LEU A 11 -13.10 -8.06 3.42
C LEU A 11 -11.76 -7.41 3.75
N ALA A 12 -11.83 -6.27 4.44
CA ALA A 12 -10.66 -5.58 4.96
C ALA A 12 -10.15 -6.25 6.26
N PRO A 13 -9.00 -5.83 6.82
CA PRO A 13 -8.55 -6.28 8.14
C PRO A 13 -9.53 -5.93 9.25
N ASP A 14 -10.10 -4.72 9.22
CA ASP A 14 -10.90 -4.12 10.28
C ASP A 14 -12.43 -4.30 10.11
N GLN A 15 -12.91 -4.52 8.88
CA GLN A 15 -14.33 -4.46 8.53
C GLN A 15 -14.68 -5.35 7.34
N LEU A 16 -15.94 -5.79 7.25
CA LEU A 16 -16.54 -6.32 6.02
C LEU A 16 -17.45 -5.25 5.42
N ARG A 17 -17.18 -4.80 4.19
CA ARG A 17 -17.86 -3.68 3.53
C ARG A 17 -18.63 -4.14 2.28
N ALA A 18 -19.66 -3.38 1.91
CA ALA A 18 -20.46 -3.57 0.72
C ALA A 18 -20.68 -2.25 -0.04
N ALA A 19 -20.69 -2.33 -1.37
CA ALA A 19 -21.12 -1.27 -2.28
C ALA A 19 -22.19 -1.81 -3.23
N ILE A 20 -23.29 -1.07 -3.42
CA ILE A 20 -24.31 -1.39 -4.44
C ILE A 20 -24.32 -0.30 -5.52
N ILE A 21 -24.30 -0.73 -6.78
CA ILE A 21 -24.39 0.14 -7.96
C ILE A 21 -25.52 -0.28 -8.92
N ASP A 22 -25.90 0.62 -9.82
CA ASP A 22 -26.79 0.34 -10.96
C ASP A 22 -26.03 -0.01 -12.27
N THR A 23 -26.77 -0.13 -13.38
CA THR A 23 -26.22 -0.36 -14.73
C THR A 23 -25.37 0.78 -15.30
N ASN A 24 -25.41 1.99 -14.71
CA ASN A 24 -24.72 3.20 -15.14
C ASN A 24 -23.53 3.56 -14.22
N LEU A 25 -23.16 2.67 -13.28
CA LEU A 25 -22.16 2.92 -12.23
C LEU A 25 -22.58 4.01 -11.22
N THR A 26 -23.88 4.30 -11.09
CA THR A 26 -24.42 5.10 -10.01
C THR A 26 -24.37 4.28 -8.73
N VAL A 27 -23.71 4.81 -7.70
CA VAL A 27 -23.72 4.24 -6.35
C VAL A 27 -25.12 4.45 -5.77
N LEU A 28 -25.76 3.37 -5.34
CA LEU A 28 -27.07 3.38 -4.70
C LEU A 28 -26.94 3.40 -3.18
N GLY A 29 -25.84 2.88 -2.64
CA GLY A 29 -25.49 2.95 -1.23
C GLY A 29 -24.33 2.02 -0.86
N TYR A 30 -23.98 2.06 0.43
CA TYR A 30 -22.93 1.26 1.04
C TYR A 30 -23.39 0.75 2.40
N GLU A 31 -22.87 -0.40 2.83
CA GLU A 31 -22.97 -0.88 4.21
C GLU A 31 -21.61 -1.39 4.67
N ALA A 32 -21.42 -1.50 5.99
CA ALA A 32 -20.27 -2.15 6.58
C ALA A 32 -20.65 -2.87 7.88
N VAL A 33 -19.81 -3.81 8.30
CA VAL A 33 -19.79 -4.39 9.64
C VAL A 33 -18.40 -4.19 10.21
N ASP A 34 -18.32 -3.49 11.33
CA ASP A 34 -17.06 -3.23 12.04
C ASP A 34 -16.75 -4.34 13.04
N PHE A 35 -15.57 -4.95 12.92
CA PHE A 35 -15.28 -6.20 13.64
C PHE A 35 -15.11 -6.02 15.15
N ASP A 36 -14.52 -4.91 15.60
CA ASP A 36 -14.28 -4.68 17.02
C ASP A 36 -15.52 -4.13 17.75
N SER A 37 -16.33 -3.30 17.07
CA SER A 37 -17.47 -2.61 17.69
C SER A 37 -18.83 -3.28 17.49
N GLU A 38 -19.00 -4.12 16.47
CA GLU A 38 -20.26 -4.84 16.21
C GLU A 38 -20.20 -6.35 16.51
N LEU A 39 -19.00 -6.95 16.60
CA LEU A 39 -18.83 -8.38 16.82
C LEU A 39 -18.06 -8.67 18.12
N GLN A 40 -18.55 -9.62 18.92
CA GLN A 40 -18.03 -9.88 20.28
C GLN A 40 -16.81 -10.81 20.30
N TYR A 41 -15.80 -10.54 19.45
CA TYR A 41 -14.59 -11.36 19.33
C TYR A 41 -13.40 -10.89 20.16
N GLY A 42 -13.41 -9.65 20.67
CA GLY A 42 -12.30 -9.11 21.46
C GLY A 42 -11.02 -8.83 20.65
N THR A 43 -11.17 -8.67 19.34
CA THR A 43 -10.11 -8.26 18.41
C THR A 43 -9.71 -6.80 18.58
N ARG A 44 -8.67 -6.38 17.85
CA ARG A 44 -8.29 -4.98 17.70
C ARG A 44 -7.84 -4.70 16.28
N GLY A 45 -8.51 -3.79 15.59
CA GLY A 45 -8.46 -3.65 14.13
C GLY A 45 -8.87 -4.95 13.42
N GLY A 46 -9.78 -5.74 14.00
CA GLY A 46 -10.16 -7.08 13.52
C GLY A 46 -9.11 -8.18 13.74
N LEU A 47 -7.98 -7.87 14.39
CA LEU A 47 -6.86 -8.80 14.57
C LEU A 47 -6.64 -9.19 16.04
N PHE A 48 -6.06 -10.37 16.23
CA PHE A 48 -5.27 -10.73 17.40
C PHE A 48 -3.78 -10.57 17.08
N SER A 49 -3.00 -10.21 18.10
CA SER A 49 -1.54 -10.22 18.05
C SER A 49 -1.01 -11.09 19.17
N THR A 50 -0.07 -11.98 18.86
CA THR A 50 0.57 -12.88 19.84
C THR A 50 2.09 -12.65 19.84
N PRO A 51 2.81 -13.04 20.92
CA PRO A 51 4.26 -12.85 21.00
C PRO A 51 4.99 -13.50 19.81
N GLY A 52 5.93 -12.76 19.20
CA GLY A 52 6.66 -13.21 18.01
C GLY A 52 6.14 -12.69 16.66
N ASP A 53 5.54 -11.49 16.64
CA ASP A 53 5.05 -10.80 15.44
C ASP A 53 4.05 -11.59 14.58
N ALA A 54 3.31 -12.50 15.22
CA ALA A 54 2.21 -13.21 14.61
C ALA A 54 0.92 -12.39 14.71
N PHE A 55 0.21 -12.28 13.60
CA PHE A 55 -1.03 -11.52 13.47
C PHE A 55 -2.09 -12.41 12.85
N THR A 56 -3.17 -12.68 13.57
CA THR A 56 -4.23 -13.59 13.13
C THR A 56 -5.62 -12.98 13.28
N THR A 57 -6.60 -13.57 12.60
CA THR A 57 -8.03 -13.23 12.72
C THR A 57 -8.87 -14.51 12.81
N PRO A 58 -9.92 -14.54 13.65
CA PRO A 58 -10.92 -15.61 13.60
C PRO A 58 -11.65 -15.58 12.24
N VAL A 59 -11.74 -16.72 11.55
CA VAL A 59 -12.41 -16.85 10.24
C VAL A 59 -13.93 -16.94 10.40
N ASP A 60 -14.42 -17.48 11.52
CA ASP A 60 -15.84 -17.52 11.87
C ASP A 60 -16.42 -16.13 12.18
N MET A 61 -15.60 -15.18 12.61
CA MET A 61 -15.98 -13.77 12.71
C MET A 61 -16.38 -13.19 11.35
N TRP A 62 -15.72 -13.58 10.26
CA TRP A 62 -16.11 -13.17 8.91
C TRP A 62 -17.44 -13.81 8.48
N VAL A 63 -17.73 -15.04 8.94
CA VAL A 63 -19.05 -15.67 8.75
C VAL A 63 -20.13 -14.89 9.50
N LYS A 64 -19.86 -14.48 10.75
CA LYS A 64 -20.80 -13.66 11.53
C LYS A 64 -20.97 -12.26 10.92
N ALA A 65 -19.90 -11.67 10.39
CA ALA A 65 -19.96 -10.42 9.65
C ALA A 65 -20.83 -10.51 8.39
N MET A 66 -20.76 -11.63 7.65
CA MET A 66 -21.64 -11.87 6.49
C MET A 66 -23.12 -11.90 6.90
N ASP A 67 -23.48 -12.54 8.03
CA ASP A 67 -24.87 -12.52 8.53
C ASP A 67 -25.34 -11.10 8.86
N VAL A 68 -24.55 -10.33 9.61
CA VAL A 68 -24.90 -8.95 9.98
C VAL A 68 -24.97 -8.04 8.75
N LEU A 69 -24.05 -8.18 7.80
CA LEU A 69 -24.01 -7.36 6.59
C LEU A 69 -25.21 -7.63 5.68
N PHE A 70 -25.54 -8.90 5.43
CA PHE A 70 -26.70 -9.22 4.59
C PHE A 70 -28.04 -8.89 5.26
N GLN A 71 -28.10 -8.88 6.60
CA GLN A 71 -29.23 -8.32 7.35
C GLN A 71 -29.36 -6.80 7.13
N LYS A 72 -28.30 -6.00 7.36
CA LYS A 72 -28.30 -4.56 7.09
C LYS A 72 -28.68 -4.23 5.64
N LEU A 73 -28.16 -5.01 4.69
CA LEU A 73 -28.44 -4.84 3.27
C LEU A 73 -29.90 -5.15 2.92
N SER A 74 -30.52 -6.19 3.50
CA SER A 74 -31.92 -6.55 3.22
C SER A 74 -32.92 -5.59 3.87
N GLU A 75 -32.57 -4.94 4.97
CA GLU A 75 -33.37 -3.89 5.63
C GLU A 75 -33.38 -2.57 4.84
N ARG A 76 -32.36 -2.32 4.01
CA ARG A 76 -32.12 -1.01 3.38
C ARG A 76 -32.23 -1.02 1.85
N PHE A 77 -32.02 -2.16 1.20
CA PHE A 77 -31.98 -2.27 -0.26
C PHE A 77 -32.85 -3.41 -0.76
N ASP A 78 -33.50 -3.17 -1.91
CA ASP A 78 -34.23 -4.21 -2.64
C ASP A 78 -33.25 -5.19 -3.31
N LEU A 79 -32.90 -6.24 -2.58
CA LEU A 79 -31.94 -7.26 -3.03
C LEU A 79 -32.47 -8.15 -4.16
N THR A 80 -33.78 -8.11 -4.46
CA THR A 80 -34.35 -8.83 -5.62
C THR A 80 -33.80 -8.31 -6.96
N LYS A 81 -33.28 -7.07 -6.96
CA LYS A 81 -32.65 -6.44 -8.13
C LYS A 81 -31.19 -6.80 -8.35
N ILE A 82 -30.54 -7.49 -7.40
CA ILE A 82 -29.13 -7.88 -7.53
C ILE A 82 -28.99 -8.94 -8.63
N LYS A 83 -28.29 -8.59 -9.72
CA LYS A 83 -28.02 -9.49 -10.86
C LYS A 83 -26.60 -10.05 -10.88
N GLY A 84 -25.68 -9.43 -10.14
CA GLY A 84 -24.31 -9.89 -10.01
C GLY A 84 -23.72 -9.52 -8.65
N ILE A 85 -22.93 -10.44 -8.09
CA ILE A 85 -22.17 -10.26 -6.86
C ILE A 85 -20.70 -10.50 -7.17
N GLY A 86 -19.87 -9.50 -6.89
CA GLY A 86 -18.41 -9.58 -6.89
C GLY A 86 -17.87 -9.27 -5.51
N GLY A 87 -16.58 -9.50 -5.32
CA GLY A 87 -15.95 -9.20 -4.04
C GLY A 87 -14.44 -9.26 -4.08
N SER A 88 -13.87 -8.87 -2.95
CA SER A 88 -12.43 -8.84 -2.73
C SER A 88 -12.09 -9.01 -1.25
N ALA A 89 -10.83 -9.33 -0.96
CA ALA A 89 -10.35 -9.46 0.41
C ALA A 89 -8.88 -9.06 0.56
N GLN A 90 -8.50 -8.71 1.78
CA GLN A 90 -7.12 -8.73 2.25
C GLN A 90 -6.41 -10.07 1.92
N SER A 91 -5.09 -10.04 1.78
CA SER A 91 -4.29 -11.25 1.58
C SER A 91 -4.21 -12.08 2.86
N ALA A 92 -5.15 -13.00 3.03
CA ALA A 92 -5.20 -14.02 4.07
C ALA A 92 -5.63 -15.37 3.46
N THR A 93 -5.25 -16.47 4.11
CA THR A 93 -5.53 -17.86 3.64
C THR A 93 -6.58 -18.52 4.52
N VAL A 94 -7.33 -19.50 4.01
CA VAL A 94 -8.36 -20.23 4.75
C VAL A 94 -8.18 -21.73 4.52
N TRP A 95 -8.17 -22.51 5.61
CA TRP A 95 -8.02 -23.96 5.61
C TRP A 95 -9.33 -24.62 6.08
N LEU A 96 -9.95 -25.39 5.19
CA LEU A 96 -11.23 -26.05 5.42
C LEU A 96 -11.08 -27.56 5.51
N THR A 97 -11.92 -28.19 6.33
CA THR A 97 -12.05 -29.65 6.39
C THR A 97 -12.94 -30.18 5.25
N SER A 98 -12.98 -31.50 5.08
CA SER A 98 -13.92 -32.19 4.18
C SER A 98 -15.39 -32.03 4.58
N GLU A 99 -15.68 -31.70 5.83
CA GLU A 99 -17.06 -31.48 6.31
C GLU A 99 -17.66 -30.18 5.76
N SER A 100 -16.82 -29.17 5.47
CA SER A 100 -17.28 -27.89 4.91
C SER A 100 -18.13 -28.05 3.64
N THR A 101 -17.80 -29.00 2.77
CA THR A 101 -18.59 -29.31 1.55
C THR A 101 -20.00 -29.79 1.88
N LYS A 102 -20.18 -30.61 2.92
CA LYS A 102 -21.50 -31.08 3.35
C LYS A 102 -22.31 -29.93 3.94
N MET A 103 -21.66 -29.14 4.79
CA MET A 103 -22.28 -28.02 5.53
C MET A 103 -22.73 -26.89 4.59
N LEU A 104 -21.91 -26.54 3.59
CA LEU A 104 -22.26 -25.61 2.52
C LEU A 104 -23.48 -26.09 1.70
N ALA A 105 -23.56 -27.39 1.41
CA ALA A 105 -24.67 -27.98 0.67
C ALA A 105 -25.97 -28.13 1.48
N SER A 106 -25.91 -28.02 2.82
CA SER A 106 -27.06 -28.20 3.73
C SER A 106 -27.55 -26.90 4.39
N LEU A 107 -27.10 -25.72 3.94
CA LEU A 107 -27.46 -24.43 4.53
C LEU A 107 -28.98 -24.16 4.44
N SER A 108 -29.63 -24.06 5.61
CA SER A 108 -31.04 -23.74 5.77
C SER A 108 -31.25 -22.22 5.82
N PRO A 109 -32.08 -21.61 4.95
CA PRO A 109 -32.30 -20.16 4.94
C PRO A 109 -32.98 -19.64 6.22
N LYS A 110 -33.52 -20.52 7.07
CA LYS A 110 -34.18 -20.16 8.33
C LYS A 110 -33.20 -19.65 9.39
N LEU A 111 -31.96 -20.13 9.40
CA LEU A 111 -30.95 -19.79 10.41
C LEU A 111 -29.86 -18.89 9.81
N PRO A 112 -29.13 -18.09 10.60
CA PRO A 112 -27.88 -17.46 10.19
C PRO A 112 -26.80 -18.49 9.77
N LEU A 113 -25.76 -18.05 9.06
CA LEU A 113 -24.60 -18.87 8.72
C LEU A 113 -23.80 -19.26 9.97
N ALA A 114 -23.59 -18.31 10.89
CA ALA A 114 -22.78 -18.54 12.09
C ALA A 114 -23.41 -19.53 13.09
N GLU A 115 -24.69 -19.84 12.97
CA GLU A 115 -25.37 -20.90 13.74
C GLU A 115 -25.26 -22.29 13.08
N GLN A 116 -24.85 -22.35 11.81
CA GLN A 116 -24.77 -23.58 11.01
C GLN A 116 -23.33 -23.99 10.70
N ILE A 117 -22.42 -23.01 10.57
CA ILE A 117 -20.99 -23.21 10.35
C ILE A 117 -20.31 -23.44 11.71
N SER A 118 -20.38 -24.69 12.17
CA SER A 118 -19.69 -25.15 13.38
C SER A 118 -18.15 -25.15 13.22
N PRO A 119 -17.38 -25.19 14.33
CA PRO A 119 -15.91 -25.21 14.29
C PRO A 119 -15.30 -26.33 13.42
N ALA A 120 -16.01 -27.45 13.21
CA ALA A 120 -15.55 -28.56 12.38
C ALA A 120 -15.42 -28.21 10.89
N PHE A 121 -15.95 -27.07 10.45
CA PHE A 121 -15.81 -26.55 9.09
C PHE A 121 -14.36 -26.14 8.76
N PHE A 122 -13.62 -25.65 9.76
CA PHE A 122 -12.27 -25.12 9.63
C PHE A 122 -11.24 -26.08 10.24
N SER A 123 -10.12 -26.31 9.56
CA SER A 123 -8.96 -26.96 10.19
C SER A 123 -8.08 -25.96 10.95
N LEU A 124 -8.14 -24.67 10.61
CA LEU A 124 -7.53 -23.57 11.35
C LEU A 124 -8.50 -22.38 11.47
N ILE A 125 -8.96 -22.10 12.68
CA ILE A 125 -9.93 -21.01 12.96
C ILE A 125 -9.26 -19.63 12.97
N HIS A 126 -8.04 -19.53 13.51
CA HIS A 126 -7.29 -18.27 13.55
C HIS A 126 -6.28 -18.22 12.40
N THR A 127 -6.66 -17.58 11.28
CA THR A 127 -5.81 -17.44 10.10
C THR A 127 -4.76 -16.34 10.27
N PRO A 128 -3.48 -16.55 9.88
CA PRO A 128 -2.53 -15.45 9.68
C PRO A 128 -2.98 -14.52 8.54
N VAL A 129 -2.80 -13.22 8.76
CA VAL A 129 -3.19 -12.15 7.81
C VAL A 129 -2.00 -11.53 7.08
N SER A 130 -2.26 -10.57 6.19
CA SER A 130 -1.22 -9.86 5.41
C SER A 130 -0.15 -9.18 6.28
N GLN A 131 -0.47 -8.88 7.53
CA GLN A 131 0.37 -8.24 8.54
C GLN A 131 1.30 -9.22 9.28
N ASP A 132 1.07 -10.54 9.20
CA ASP A 132 1.89 -11.55 9.89
C ASP A 132 3.34 -11.52 9.38
N THR A 133 4.31 -11.48 10.32
CA THR A 133 5.74 -11.54 10.00
C THR A 133 6.51 -12.65 10.72
N SER A 134 5.78 -13.58 11.34
CA SER A 134 6.33 -14.67 12.17
C SER A 134 6.99 -15.81 11.37
N THR A 135 6.82 -15.81 10.05
CA THR A 135 7.31 -16.81 9.07
C THR A 135 8.67 -16.45 8.46
N LEU A 136 9.43 -15.53 9.05
CA LEU A 136 10.71 -15.05 8.50
C LEU A 136 11.69 -16.20 8.18
N GLN A 137 11.71 -17.25 9.00
CA GLN A 137 12.52 -18.46 8.77
C GLN A 137 12.06 -19.24 7.53
N GLN A 138 10.77 -19.54 7.40
CA GLN A 138 10.19 -20.21 6.23
C GLN A 138 10.39 -19.37 4.95
N THR A 139 10.38 -18.04 5.09
CA THR A 139 10.66 -17.07 4.02
C THR A 139 12.07 -17.25 3.45
N MET A 140 13.08 -17.33 4.31
CA MET A 140 14.47 -17.62 3.93
C MET A 140 14.61 -19.01 3.29
N VAL A 141 14.00 -20.03 3.90
CA VAL A 141 14.11 -21.43 3.45
C VAL A 141 13.50 -21.63 2.06
N LEU A 142 12.28 -21.12 1.82
CA LEU A 142 11.60 -21.21 0.53
C LEU A 142 12.44 -20.58 -0.59
N GLU A 143 12.96 -19.38 -0.35
CA GLU A 143 13.69 -18.64 -1.37
C GLU A 143 15.05 -19.26 -1.68
N ALA A 144 15.79 -19.70 -0.65
CA ALA A 144 17.04 -20.43 -0.83
C ALA A 144 16.82 -21.73 -1.63
N ALA A 145 15.75 -22.47 -1.33
CA ALA A 145 15.39 -23.70 -2.04
C ALA A 145 14.92 -23.47 -3.49
N LEU A 146 14.44 -22.25 -3.81
CA LEU A 146 14.09 -21.83 -5.18
C LEU A 146 15.23 -21.08 -5.90
N GLY A 147 16.42 -21.00 -5.31
CA GLY A 147 17.64 -20.46 -5.94
C GLY A 147 17.87 -18.95 -5.75
N GLY A 148 17.29 -18.35 -4.70
CA GLY A 148 17.39 -16.91 -4.41
C GLY A 148 16.24 -16.07 -5.00
N PRO A 149 16.17 -14.77 -4.66
CA PRO A 149 14.99 -13.94 -4.91
C PRO A 149 14.71 -13.76 -6.41
N ASP A 150 15.75 -13.54 -7.20
CA ASP A 150 15.66 -13.39 -8.65
C ASP A 150 15.18 -14.68 -9.33
N SER A 151 15.72 -15.84 -8.91
CA SER A 151 15.34 -17.16 -9.41
C SER A 151 13.90 -17.53 -9.04
N MET A 152 13.49 -17.21 -7.80
CA MET A 152 12.12 -17.40 -7.33
C MET A 152 11.15 -16.50 -8.12
N ALA A 153 11.46 -15.21 -8.28
CA ALA A 153 10.66 -14.30 -9.08
C ALA A 153 10.52 -14.77 -10.53
N ALA A 154 11.62 -15.16 -11.18
CA ALA A 154 11.63 -15.71 -12.53
C ALA A 154 10.73 -16.96 -12.71
N ARG A 155 10.53 -17.73 -11.63
CA ARG A 155 9.82 -19.01 -11.63
C ARG A 155 8.35 -18.92 -11.19
N VAL A 156 8.03 -18.13 -10.17
CA VAL A 156 6.68 -18.01 -9.57
C VAL A 156 6.14 -16.58 -9.51
N GLY A 157 6.80 -15.61 -10.17
CA GLY A 157 6.29 -14.24 -10.37
C GLY A 157 6.46 -13.28 -9.19
N THR A 158 7.07 -13.72 -8.09
CA THR A 158 7.35 -12.90 -6.90
C THR A 158 8.56 -13.44 -6.14
N ALA A 159 9.28 -12.56 -5.42
CA ALA A 159 10.24 -12.96 -4.38
C ALA A 159 9.52 -13.36 -3.07
N SER A 160 10.28 -13.84 -2.09
CA SER A 160 9.75 -14.37 -0.82
C SER A 160 9.54 -13.26 0.21
N HIS A 161 8.36 -13.26 0.86
CA HIS A 161 8.02 -12.35 1.96
C HIS A 161 7.18 -13.07 3.06
N PRO A 162 7.19 -12.61 4.32
CA PRO A 162 6.53 -13.34 5.42
C PRO A 162 5.02 -13.61 5.26
N SER A 163 4.26 -12.68 4.68
CA SER A 163 2.81 -12.89 4.46
C SER A 163 2.46 -13.66 3.17
N LEU A 164 3.39 -14.44 2.61
CA LEU A 164 3.19 -15.22 1.39
C LEU A 164 2.51 -16.55 1.72
N THR A 165 1.49 -16.96 0.95
CA THR A 165 0.73 -18.20 1.25
C THR A 165 1.63 -19.42 1.35
N ALA A 166 2.65 -19.54 0.48
CA ALA A 166 3.67 -20.60 0.55
C ALA A 166 4.32 -20.74 1.93
N VAL A 167 4.81 -19.64 2.52
CA VAL A 167 5.56 -19.67 3.79
C VAL A 167 4.64 -19.85 4.99
N GLN A 168 3.40 -19.35 4.91
CA GLN A 168 2.37 -19.61 5.92
C GLN A 168 1.94 -21.09 5.88
N CYS A 169 1.80 -21.70 4.71
CA CYS A 169 1.56 -23.14 4.56
C CYS A 169 2.70 -23.99 5.16
N MET A 170 3.97 -23.61 4.93
CA MET A 170 5.13 -24.25 5.59
C MET A 170 5.04 -24.17 7.12
N LYS A 171 4.74 -22.99 7.67
CA LYS A 171 4.57 -22.79 9.12
C LYS A 171 3.40 -23.61 9.70
N ILE A 172 2.27 -23.71 9.00
CA ILE A 172 1.13 -24.54 9.46
C ILE A 172 1.47 -26.04 9.39
N ARG A 173 2.11 -26.50 8.30
CA ARG A 173 2.64 -27.87 8.18
C ARG A 173 3.58 -28.24 9.34
N GLU A 174 4.48 -27.33 9.71
CA GLU A 174 5.52 -27.55 10.73
C GLU A 174 4.98 -27.40 12.16
N GLY A 175 4.24 -26.34 12.44
CA GLY A 175 3.78 -25.98 13.79
C GLY A 175 2.39 -26.48 14.17
N ASN A 176 1.57 -26.91 13.20
CA ASN A 176 0.24 -27.50 13.46
C ASN A 176 -0.08 -28.63 12.45
N PRO A 177 0.63 -29.77 12.53
CA PRO A 177 0.45 -30.90 11.62
C PRO A 177 -0.95 -31.54 11.69
N ASP A 178 -1.69 -31.37 12.80
CA ASP A 178 -3.08 -31.83 12.94
C ASP A 178 -4.05 -30.99 12.07
N ALA A 179 -3.94 -29.65 12.12
CA ALA A 179 -4.66 -28.78 11.21
C ALA A 179 -4.30 -29.06 9.74
N TRP A 180 -2.99 -29.20 9.44
CA TRP A 180 -2.54 -29.54 8.10
C TRP A 180 -3.15 -30.88 7.61
N GLY A 181 -3.06 -31.93 8.42
CA GLY A 181 -3.60 -33.27 8.08
C GLY A 181 -5.13 -33.34 7.97
N LYS A 182 -5.86 -32.44 8.64
CA LYS A 182 -7.33 -32.30 8.53
C LYS A 182 -7.79 -31.40 7.39
N THR A 183 -6.87 -30.69 6.72
CA THR A 183 -7.22 -29.75 5.66
C THR A 183 -7.53 -30.48 4.35
N ALA A 184 -8.77 -30.36 3.88
CA ALA A 184 -9.18 -30.84 2.57
C ALA A 184 -9.15 -29.74 1.49
N ARG A 185 -9.16 -28.46 1.89
CA ARG A 185 -9.12 -27.32 0.97
C ARG A 185 -8.33 -26.15 1.56
N VAL A 186 -7.48 -25.54 0.74
CA VAL A 186 -6.77 -24.27 1.01
C VAL A 186 -7.19 -23.27 -0.06
N MET A 187 -7.60 -22.08 0.36
CA MET A 187 -8.03 -21.01 -0.54
C MET A 187 -7.72 -19.62 0.04
N MET A 188 -7.80 -18.56 -0.78
CA MET A 188 -7.68 -17.19 -0.29
C MET A 188 -8.98 -16.73 0.39
N ALA A 189 -8.89 -15.73 1.27
CA ALA A 189 -10.05 -15.16 1.96
C ALA A 189 -11.12 -14.59 1.01
N SER A 190 -10.72 -14.12 -0.18
CA SER A 190 -11.66 -13.67 -1.22
C SER A 190 -12.45 -14.86 -1.80
N THR A 191 -11.75 -15.93 -2.16
CA THR A 191 -12.35 -17.21 -2.60
C THR A 191 -13.23 -17.85 -1.54
N PHE A 192 -12.95 -17.60 -0.25
CA PHE A 192 -13.79 -18.07 0.86
C PHE A 192 -15.15 -17.34 0.90
N LEU A 193 -15.19 -16.01 0.72
CA LEU A 193 -16.47 -15.29 0.61
C LEU A 193 -17.30 -15.78 -0.59
N SER A 194 -16.67 -15.97 -1.75
CA SER A 194 -17.37 -16.49 -2.92
C SER A 194 -17.84 -17.94 -2.73
N THR A 195 -17.11 -18.74 -1.97
CA THR A 195 -17.48 -20.10 -1.55
C THR A 195 -18.73 -20.11 -0.64
N LEU A 196 -18.82 -19.20 0.33
CA LEU A 196 -20.01 -19.02 1.17
C LEU A 196 -21.23 -18.64 0.33
N LEU A 197 -21.09 -17.62 -0.53
CA LEU A 197 -22.17 -17.14 -1.40
C LEU A 197 -22.68 -18.23 -2.36
N ALA A 198 -21.77 -19.01 -2.93
CA ALA A 198 -22.08 -20.07 -3.89
C ALA A 198 -22.64 -21.36 -3.25
N GLY A 199 -22.55 -21.52 -1.92
CA GLY A 199 -22.96 -22.76 -1.23
C GLY A 199 -22.12 -23.98 -1.63
N LYS A 200 -20.89 -23.77 -2.10
CA LYS A 200 -19.94 -24.80 -2.56
C LYS A 200 -18.54 -24.20 -2.68
N TRP A 201 -17.49 -25.01 -2.60
CA TRP A 201 -16.13 -24.54 -2.87
C TRP A 201 -16.01 -23.94 -4.28
N THR A 202 -15.36 -22.78 -4.37
CA THR A 202 -15.07 -22.08 -5.63
C THR A 202 -13.57 -22.15 -6.00
N PRO A 203 -13.21 -21.96 -7.28
CA PRO A 203 -11.80 -21.88 -7.70
C PRO A 203 -11.21 -20.51 -7.34
N MET A 204 -9.91 -20.46 -7.05
CA MET A 204 -9.13 -19.21 -7.01
C MET A 204 -8.96 -18.66 -8.43
N THR A 205 -8.79 -17.35 -8.61
CA THR A 205 -8.44 -16.77 -9.93
C THR A 205 -6.94 -16.88 -10.23
N GLU A 206 -6.56 -16.80 -11.51
CA GLU A 206 -5.15 -16.60 -11.90
C GLU A 206 -4.51 -15.39 -11.18
N SER A 207 -5.29 -14.33 -10.95
CA SER A 207 -4.84 -13.13 -10.21
C SER A 207 -4.58 -13.38 -8.72
N GLU A 208 -5.28 -14.33 -8.09
CA GLU A 208 -5.04 -14.71 -6.70
C GLU A 208 -3.84 -15.65 -6.57
N VAL A 209 -3.75 -16.68 -7.42
CA VAL A 209 -2.74 -17.74 -7.26
C VAL A 209 -1.31 -17.26 -7.49
N VAL A 210 -1.10 -16.21 -8.30
CA VAL A 210 0.19 -15.50 -8.40
C VAL A 210 0.64 -14.94 -7.04
N GLY A 211 -0.29 -14.43 -6.23
CA GLY A 211 0.00 -13.92 -4.89
C GLY A 211 0.36 -14.99 -3.85
N THR A 212 0.35 -16.27 -4.22
CA THR A 212 0.65 -17.37 -3.28
C THR A 212 2.13 -17.75 -3.23
N GLY A 213 2.92 -17.39 -4.24
CA GLY A 213 4.31 -17.84 -4.40
C GLY A 213 4.47 -19.27 -4.91
N MET A 214 3.42 -19.89 -5.45
CA MET A 214 3.41 -21.30 -5.90
C MET A 214 2.92 -21.48 -7.34
N TRP A 215 2.62 -20.40 -8.06
CA TRP A 215 2.04 -20.45 -9.41
C TRP A 215 3.04 -20.00 -10.48
N ASN A 216 3.21 -20.81 -11.53
CA ASN A 216 4.03 -20.49 -12.68
C ASN A 216 3.14 -19.92 -13.80
N VAL A 217 3.15 -18.58 -13.95
CA VAL A 217 2.32 -17.85 -14.93
C VAL A 217 2.59 -18.30 -16.37
N MET A 218 3.85 -18.57 -16.72
CA MET A 218 4.25 -18.93 -18.09
C MET A 218 3.70 -20.30 -18.54
N THR A 219 3.47 -21.22 -17.62
CA THR A 219 2.88 -22.54 -17.88
C THR A 219 1.40 -22.64 -17.50
N ALA A 220 0.85 -21.60 -16.87
CA ALA A 220 -0.50 -21.53 -16.29
C ALA A 220 -0.80 -22.72 -15.36
N ARG A 221 0.14 -23.05 -14.47
CA ARG A 221 0.08 -24.21 -13.56
C ARG A 221 0.72 -23.90 -12.21
N TRP A 222 0.32 -24.67 -11.19
CA TRP A 222 1.07 -24.76 -9.94
C TRP A 222 2.48 -25.31 -10.20
N ASP A 223 3.52 -24.68 -9.63
CA ASP A 223 4.90 -25.13 -9.78
C ASP A 223 5.17 -26.33 -8.87
N ALA A 224 5.45 -27.49 -9.47
CA ALA A 224 5.63 -28.75 -8.76
C ALA A 224 6.78 -28.71 -7.73
N GLY A 225 7.85 -27.95 -7.98
CA GLY A 225 8.98 -27.85 -7.05
C GLY A 225 8.70 -26.87 -5.90
N ALA A 226 8.00 -25.76 -6.17
CA ALA A 226 7.51 -24.88 -5.10
C ALA A 226 6.53 -25.65 -4.18
N LEU A 227 5.60 -26.42 -4.74
CA LEU A 227 4.69 -27.27 -3.97
C LEU A 227 5.42 -28.39 -3.21
N GLU A 228 6.46 -29.00 -3.79
CA GLU A 228 7.31 -29.98 -3.09
C GLU A 228 7.98 -29.36 -1.85
N ILE A 229 8.57 -28.18 -1.98
CA ILE A 229 9.21 -27.46 -0.87
C ILE A 229 8.17 -27.08 0.21
N VAL A 230 7.00 -26.58 -0.20
CA VAL A 230 5.94 -26.13 0.72
C VAL A 230 5.22 -27.29 1.40
N ALA A 231 5.01 -28.42 0.73
CA ALA A 231 4.33 -29.59 1.29
C ALA A 231 5.29 -30.59 1.96
N GLY A 232 6.59 -30.54 1.64
CA GLY A 232 7.68 -31.25 2.32
C GLY A 232 8.18 -32.52 1.63
N SER A 233 7.53 -32.96 0.54
CA SER A 233 8.02 -34.03 -0.36
C SER A 233 7.23 -34.03 -1.68
N PRO A 234 7.71 -34.71 -2.74
CA PRO A 234 6.97 -34.84 -3.99
C PRO A 234 5.55 -35.42 -3.83
N ASP A 235 5.38 -36.39 -2.92
CA ASP A 235 4.08 -37.03 -2.67
C ASP A 235 3.08 -36.11 -1.96
N GLN A 236 3.56 -35.28 -1.04
CA GLN A 236 2.70 -34.29 -0.38
C GLN A 236 2.45 -33.10 -1.32
N GLY A 237 3.43 -32.71 -2.14
CA GLY A 237 3.28 -31.67 -3.16
C GLY A 237 2.18 -32.01 -4.17
N ARG A 238 2.10 -33.27 -4.61
CA ARG A 238 1.01 -33.78 -5.45
C ARG A 238 -0.37 -33.63 -4.78
N LYS A 239 -0.53 -34.09 -3.54
CA LYS A 239 -1.80 -33.95 -2.79
C LYS A 239 -2.18 -32.50 -2.50
N PHE A 240 -1.17 -31.63 -2.33
CA PHE A 240 -1.39 -30.21 -2.10
C PHE A 240 -1.96 -29.50 -3.34
N VAL A 241 -1.76 -30.03 -4.55
CA VAL A 241 -2.50 -29.59 -5.75
C VAL A 241 -4.01 -29.80 -5.57
N ASP A 242 -4.44 -30.93 -5.02
CA ASP A 242 -5.88 -31.22 -4.81
C ASP A 242 -6.48 -30.30 -3.74
N MET A 243 -5.71 -30.01 -2.67
CA MET A 243 -6.07 -29.08 -1.60
C MET A 243 -6.21 -27.63 -2.12
N LEU A 244 -5.37 -27.18 -3.03
CA LEU A 244 -5.48 -25.85 -3.67
C LEU A 244 -6.58 -25.84 -4.75
N GLY A 245 -6.65 -26.93 -5.53
CA GLY A 245 -7.64 -27.19 -6.56
C GLY A 245 -7.40 -26.50 -7.90
N SER A 246 -8.47 -26.48 -8.70
CA SER A 246 -8.54 -25.79 -9.98
C SER A 246 -8.54 -24.27 -9.82
N VAL A 247 -7.95 -23.61 -10.83
CA VAL A 247 -7.86 -22.16 -10.96
C VAL A 247 -8.77 -21.72 -12.11
N GLU A 248 -9.52 -20.63 -11.92
CA GLU A 248 -10.27 -20.00 -12.99
C GLU A 248 -9.35 -19.02 -13.75
N MET A 249 -9.21 -19.28 -15.04
CA MET A 249 -8.30 -18.56 -15.95
C MET A 249 -9.02 -17.44 -16.71
N PHE A 250 -10.37 -17.44 -16.71
CA PHE A 250 -11.18 -16.36 -17.23
C PHE A 250 -11.85 -15.59 -16.08
N SER A 251 -11.19 -14.55 -15.60
CA SER A 251 -11.67 -13.73 -14.46
C SER A 251 -13.00 -13.00 -14.70
N GLY A 252 -13.49 -12.91 -15.94
CA GLY A 252 -14.82 -12.38 -16.30
C GLY A 252 -15.93 -13.42 -16.48
N LYS A 253 -15.67 -14.70 -16.20
CA LYS A 253 -16.65 -15.79 -16.25
C LYS A 253 -17.26 -16.01 -14.87
N ALA A 254 -18.59 -16.01 -14.79
CA ALA A 254 -19.28 -16.34 -13.54
C ALA A 254 -18.91 -17.75 -13.04
N ILE A 255 -18.55 -17.87 -11.77
CA ILE A 255 -18.19 -19.14 -11.11
C ILE A 255 -19.43 -19.97 -10.71
N GLY A 256 -20.60 -19.34 -10.76
CA GLY A 256 -21.90 -19.94 -10.49
C GLY A 256 -22.95 -18.87 -10.21
N ASN A 257 -24.13 -19.30 -9.78
CA ASN A 257 -25.15 -18.43 -9.24
C ASN A 257 -25.03 -18.35 -7.70
N VAL A 258 -25.70 -17.36 -7.12
CA VAL A 258 -25.98 -17.32 -5.67
C VAL A 258 -26.68 -18.61 -5.19
N SER A 259 -26.31 -19.09 -4.01
CA SER A 259 -26.94 -20.27 -3.40
C SER A 259 -28.40 -20.01 -3.00
N SER A 260 -29.17 -21.10 -2.90
CA SER A 260 -30.56 -21.08 -2.41
C SER A 260 -30.67 -20.44 -1.02
N TYR A 261 -29.67 -20.61 -0.16
CA TYR A 261 -29.60 -19.98 1.17
C TYR A 261 -29.78 -18.46 1.10
N PHE A 262 -28.90 -17.74 0.37
CA PHE A 262 -28.97 -16.28 0.28
C PHE A 262 -30.20 -15.82 -0.51
N ALA A 263 -30.62 -16.58 -1.53
CA ALA A 263 -31.79 -16.26 -2.33
C ALA A 263 -33.11 -16.35 -1.54
N GLU A 264 -33.25 -17.37 -0.68
CA GLU A 264 -34.48 -17.63 0.09
C GLU A 264 -34.48 -16.91 1.44
N ARG A 265 -33.31 -16.59 2.01
CA ARG A 265 -33.19 -15.82 3.26
C ARG A 265 -33.25 -14.31 3.06
N TYR A 266 -32.55 -13.80 2.05
CA TYR A 266 -32.37 -12.35 1.83
C TYR A 266 -33.01 -11.85 0.53
N GLY A 267 -33.76 -12.69 -0.19
CA GLY A 267 -34.51 -12.30 -1.39
C GLY A 267 -33.66 -12.06 -2.65
N ILE A 268 -32.39 -12.47 -2.65
CA ILE A 268 -31.52 -12.32 -3.83
C ILE A 268 -32.05 -13.18 -4.99
N GLU A 269 -32.02 -12.66 -6.21
CA GLU A 269 -32.49 -13.40 -7.38
C GLU A 269 -31.67 -14.70 -7.58
N LYS A 270 -32.35 -15.86 -7.75
CA LYS A 270 -31.69 -17.17 -7.99
C LYS A 270 -30.86 -17.22 -9.30
N GLY A 271 -31.03 -16.24 -10.17
CA GLY A 271 -30.23 -15.99 -11.38
C GLY A 271 -29.01 -15.08 -11.17
N ALA A 272 -28.81 -14.52 -9.97
CA ALA A 272 -27.72 -13.60 -9.68
C ALA A 272 -26.36 -14.31 -9.80
N LEU A 273 -25.49 -13.79 -10.67
CA LEU A 273 -24.19 -14.36 -10.96
C LEU A 273 -23.18 -14.02 -9.86
N ILE A 274 -22.45 -15.00 -9.36
CA ILE A 274 -21.22 -14.75 -8.61
C ILE A 274 -20.08 -14.69 -9.61
N VAL A 275 -19.32 -13.60 -9.61
CA VAL A 275 -18.07 -13.48 -10.38
C VAL A 275 -16.88 -13.96 -9.55
N PRO A 276 -15.72 -14.26 -10.17
CA PRO A 276 -14.51 -14.59 -9.42
C PRO A 276 -14.08 -13.39 -8.55
N PHE A 277 -13.64 -13.66 -7.32
CA PHE A 277 -13.16 -12.62 -6.40
C PHE A 277 -11.63 -12.44 -6.56
N THR A 278 -11.07 -11.35 -6.04
CA THR A 278 -9.64 -11.02 -6.14
C THR A 278 -9.13 -10.28 -4.88
N SER A 279 -7.86 -9.85 -4.85
CA SER A 279 -7.35 -9.04 -3.74
C SER A 279 -7.99 -7.64 -3.69
N ASP A 280 -8.19 -7.12 -2.49
CA ASP A 280 -8.60 -5.74 -2.19
C ASP A 280 -7.80 -4.67 -2.97
N ARG A 281 -6.49 -4.88 -3.11
CA ARG A 281 -5.57 -4.02 -3.87
C ARG A 281 -5.94 -3.98 -5.36
N LEU A 282 -6.13 -5.15 -5.96
CA LEU A 282 -6.49 -5.30 -7.37
C LEU A 282 -7.93 -4.82 -7.66
N ALA A 283 -8.86 -5.01 -6.72
CA ALA A 283 -10.19 -4.42 -6.82
C ALA A 283 -10.16 -2.88 -6.71
N SER A 284 -9.29 -2.31 -5.87
CA SER A 284 -9.07 -0.85 -5.79
C SER A 284 -8.48 -0.26 -7.09
N TYR A 285 -7.68 -1.03 -7.83
CA TYR A 285 -7.25 -0.65 -9.19
C TYR A 285 -8.46 -0.63 -10.15
N LEU A 286 -9.32 -1.65 -10.10
CA LEU A 286 -10.51 -1.74 -10.96
C LEU A 286 -11.53 -0.61 -10.73
N SER A 287 -11.58 0.00 -9.54
CA SER A 287 -12.52 1.10 -9.25
C SER A 287 -12.17 2.43 -9.93
N VAL A 288 -10.92 2.60 -10.40
CA VAL A 288 -10.47 3.80 -11.12
C VAL A 288 -10.16 3.58 -12.60
N ALA A 289 -10.11 2.33 -13.08
CA ALA A 289 -9.98 1.95 -14.50
C ALA A 289 -8.91 2.78 -15.27
N PRO A 290 -7.65 2.78 -14.80
CA PRO A 290 -6.63 3.76 -15.18
C PRO A 290 -6.25 3.69 -16.66
N SER A 291 -5.69 4.79 -17.15
CA SER A 291 -5.16 4.90 -18.52
C SER A 291 -3.91 4.03 -18.72
N HIS A 292 -3.51 3.80 -19.96
CA HIS A 292 -2.23 3.14 -20.24
C HIS A 292 -1.06 3.91 -19.59
N ASN A 293 -0.20 3.20 -18.87
CA ASN A 293 0.95 3.72 -18.15
C ASN A 293 0.62 4.78 -17.06
N GLU A 294 -0.62 4.86 -16.58
CA GLU A 294 -1.04 5.72 -15.45
C GLU A 294 -0.99 4.92 -14.12
N PRO A 295 -0.05 5.21 -13.20
CA PRO A 295 0.04 4.47 -11.94
C PRO A 295 -1.07 4.80 -10.96
N VAL A 296 -1.44 3.81 -10.14
CA VAL A 296 -2.37 3.96 -9.01
C VAL A 296 -1.60 3.70 -7.71
N LEU A 297 -1.43 4.73 -6.88
CA LEU A 297 -0.83 4.65 -5.54
C LEU A 297 -1.92 4.58 -4.48
N SER A 298 -2.11 3.41 -3.88
CA SER A 298 -3.09 3.19 -2.82
C SER A 298 -2.44 3.19 -1.45
N PHE A 299 -2.89 4.09 -0.57
CA PHE A 299 -2.44 4.18 0.81
C PHE A 299 -3.32 3.34 1.74
N GLY A 300 -2.74 2.30 2.34
CA GLY A 300 -3.41 1.40 3.27
C GLY A 300 -2.46 0.87 4.34
N THR A 301 -2.84 -0.23 4.98
CA THR A 301 -1.99 -0.91 5.98
C THR A 301 -0.66 -1.36 5.39
N GLN A 302 -0.66 -1.70 4.09
CA GLN A 302 0.50 -1.66 3.21
C GLN A 302 0.19 -0.63 2.12
N ASP A 303 1.17 0.16 1.68
CA ASP A 303 1.00 1.02 0.51
C ASP A 303 1.33 0.23 -0.75
N THR A 304 0.56 0.41 -1.82
CA THR A 304 0.86 -0.22 -3.11
C THR A 304 0.89 0.78 -4.26
N LEU A 305 1.94 0.69 -5.07
CA LEU A 305 2.03 1.37 -6.37
C LEU A 305 1.77 0.34 -7.46
N MET A 306 0.64 0.50 -8.16
CA MET A 306 0.11 -0.44 -9.14
C MET A 306 0.19 0.18 -10.53
N VAL A 307 0.86 -0.48 -11.48
CA VAL A 307 1.15 0.09 -12.81
C VAL A 307 0.65 -0.84 -13.92
N PRO A 308 -0.13 -0.36 -14.91
CA PRO A 308 -0.58 -1.17 -16.04
C PRO A 308 0.62 -1.62 -16.89
N ALA A 309 0.77 -2.93 -17.11
CA ALA A 309 1.87 -3.54 -17.86
C ALA A 309 1.35 -4.43 -19.01
N THR A 310 2.17 -4.60 -20.05
CA THR A 310 1.79 -5.30 -21.30
C THR A 310 2.64 -6.52 -21.63
N GLN A 311 3.79 -6.68 -20.98
CA GLN A 311 4.67 -7.84 -21.07
C GLN A 311 4.86 -8.46 -19.69
N TYR A 312 5.05 -9.78 -19.64
CA TYR A 312 5.39 -10.49 -18.41
C TYR A 312 6.91 -10.61 -18.29
N ILE A 313 7.51 -9.75 -17.45
CA ILE A 313 8.94 -9.80 -17.12
C ILE A 313 9.04 -9.78 -15.59
N PRO A 314 9.18 -10.93 -14.93
CA PRO A 314 9.25 -11.00 -13.48
C PRO A 314 10.56 -10.41 -12.94
N ASP A 315 10.49 -9.78 -11.78
CA ASP A 315 11.60 -9.24 -11.00
C ASP A 315 11.30 -9.46 -9.50
N LYS A 316 12.30 -9.31 -8.62
CA LYS A 316 12.11 -9.37 -7.16
C LYS A 316 11.52 -8.09 -6.55
N ALA A 317 11.58 -6.97 -7.25
CA ALA A 317 11.13 -5.66 -6.78
C ALA A 317 9.61 -5.41 -6.89
N TYR A 318 8.89 -6.25 -7.64
CA TYR A 318 7.43 -6.16 -7.83
C TYR A 318 6.82 -7.53 -8.12
N THR A 319 5.51 -7.67 -7.93
CA THR A 319 4.74 -8.84 -8.39
C THR A 319 3.94 -8.49 -9.64
N LEU A 320 3.95 -9.34 -10.68
CA LEU A 320 3.15 -9.14 -11.90
C LEU A 320 1.86 -9.97 -11.87
N TYR A 321 0.74 -9.31 -11.56
CA TYR A 321 -0.58 -9.94 -11.54
C TYR A 321 -1.23 -9.91 -12.93
N PRO A 322 -1.71 -11.04 -13.48
CA PRO A 322 -2.62 -11.05 -14.63
C PRO A 322 -3.86 -10.19 -14.34
N HIS A 323 -4.33 -9.44 -15.34
CA HIS A 323 -5.41 -8.46 -15.13
C HIS A 323 -6.71 -9.13 -14.60
N PRO A 324 -7.25 -8.71 -13.44
CA PRO A 324 -8.34 -9.39 -12.75
C PRO A 324 -9.72 -9.25 -13.43
N ALA A 325 -9.83 -8.44 -14.49
CA ALA A 325 -11.00 -8.33 -15.33
C ALA A 325 -10.57 -8.38 -16.81
N GLN A 326 -10.33 -9.60 -17.32
CA GLN A 326 -9.79 -9.84 -18.66
C GLN A 326 -10.53 -10.99 -19.37
N ASP A 327 -10.71 -10.86 -20.68
CA ASP A 327 -11.21 -11.93 -21.56
C ASP A 327 -10.06 -12.79 -22.14
N PRO A 328 -10.24 -14.11 -22.33
CA PRO A 328 -9.32 -14.93 -23.11
C PRO A 328 -9.16 -14.51 -24.58
N SER A 329 -10.08 -13.70 -25.13
CA SER A 329 -9.98 -13.08 -26.45
C SER A 329 -9.33 -11.68 -26.46
N GLU A 330 -8.97 -11.13 -25.29
CA GLU A 330 -8.14 -9.93 -25.17
C GLU A 330 -6.64 -10.32 -25.15
N PRO A 331 -5.73 -9.46 -25.65
CA PRO A 331 -4.30 -9.61 -25.36
C PRO A 331 -4.05 -9.64 -23.85
N ARG A 332 -3.15 -10.50 -23.38
CA ARG A 332 -2.81 -10.58 -21.94
C ARG A 332 -2.22 -9.25 -21.45
N ARG A 333 -2.81 -8.72 -20.39
CA ARG A 333 -2.43 -7.51 -19.67
C ARG A 333 -2.10 -7.87 -18.23
N TYR A 334 -1.21 -7.10 -17.63
CA TYR A 334 -0.71 -7.33 -16.28
C TYR A 334 -0.78 -6.04 -15.47
N ILE A 335 -0.75 -6.17 -14.14
CA ILE A 335 -0.58 -5.07 -13.20
C ILE A 335 0.69 -5.37 -12.42
N ALA A 336 1.73 -4.55 -12.61
CA ALA A 336 2.93 -4.61 -11.79
C ALA A 336 2.63 -3.93 -10.46
N VAL A 337 2.83 -4.64 -9.35
CA VAL A 337 2.51 -4.15 -8.00
C VAL A 337 3.77 -4.13 -7.15
N ILE A 338 4.21 -2.92 -6.83
CA ILE A 338 5.20 -2.62 -5.80
C ILE A 338 4.43 -2.46 -4.47
N SER A 339 4.94 -3.03 -3.38
CA SER A 339 4.28 -2.97 -2.05
C SER A 339 5.28 -2.53 -0.97
N ASN A 340 4.89 -1.56 -0.14
CA ASN A 340 5.63 -1.13 1.05
C ASN A 340 4.82 -1.52 2.31
N ARG A 341 5.41 -2.35 3.17
CA ARG A 341 4.78 -2.87 4.40
C ARG A 341 4.90 -1.88 5.56
N ASN A 342 5.94 -1.06 5.55
CA ASN A 342 6.25 -0.10 6.60
C ASN A 342 5.52 1.23 6.39
N ALA A 343 4.20 1.14 6.15
CA ALA A 343 3.34 2.19 5.63
C ALA A 343 2.53 2.91 6.73
N GLU A 344 1.27 2.52 6.94
CA GLU A 344 0.33 3.13 7.89
C GLU A 344 0.80 3.00 9.35
N SER A 345 1.45 1.89 9.71
CA SER A 345 2.00 1.67 11.06
C SER A 345 3.09 2.69 11.40
N ALA A 346 4.02 2.96 10.47
CA ALA A 346 5.04 3.99 10.63
C ALA A 346 4.45 5.41 10.67
N ARG A 347 3.51 5.73 9.77
CA ARG A 347 2.81 7.04 9.79
C ARG A 347 2.05 7.26 11.09
N THR A 348 1.38 6.24 11.60
CA THR A 348 0.65 6.27 12.88
C THR A 348 1.61 6.42 14.06
N MET A 349 2.73 5.71 14.08
CA MET A 349 3.77 5.84 15.12
C MET A 349 4.37 7.25 15.14
N VAL A 350 4.75 7.80 13.98
CA VAL A 350 5.31 9.16 13.89
C VAL A 350 4.26 10.23 14.23
N ARG A 351 3.00 10.06 13.81
CA ARG A 351 1.89 10.89 14.29
C ARG A 351 1.82 10.89 15.82
N ASP A 352 1.79 9.72 16.43
CA ASP A 352 1.61 9.55 17.88
C ASP A 352 2.84 9.91 18.70
N MET A 353 4.04 9.95 18.11
CA MET A 353 5.23 10.51 18.75
C MET A 353 5.24 12.04 18.69
N TYR A 354 5.15 12.65 17.50
CA TYR A 354 5.52 14.06 17.30
C TYR A 354 4.36 15.06 17.16
N THR A 355 3.15 14.61 16.82
CA THR A 355 2.07 15.53 16.38
C THR A 355 0.70 15.31 17.04
N LYS A 356 0.47 14.11 17.59
CA LYS A 356 -0.78 13.63 18.20
C LYS A 356 -2.05 13.75 17.34
N SER A 357 -1.95 14.21 16.09
CA SER A 357 -3.09 14.48 15.21
C SER A 357 -2.66 14.55 13.74
N TRP A 358 -3.51 14.05 12.84
CA TRP A 358 -3.22 14.06 11.40
C TRP A 358 -3.16 15.47 10.80
N SER A 359 -3.93 16.44 11.32
CA SER A 359 -3.85 17.83 10.80
C SER A 359 -2.54 18.52 11.18
N ALA A 360 -1.95 18.21 12.35
CA ALA A 360 -0.61 18.68 12.69
C ALA A 360 0.49 17.95 11.90
N PHE A 361 0.29 16.66 11.59
CA PHE A 361 1.16 15.89 10.70
C PHE A 361 1.22 16.52 9.29
N ASP A 362 0.07 16.77 8.66
CA ASP A 362 -0.04 17.45 7.36
C ASP A 362 0.58 18.87 7.38
N ARG A 363 0.33 19.66 8.43
CA ARG A 363 0.96 20.98 8.59
C ARG A 363 2.49 20.93 8.72
N LEU A 364 3.08 19.92 9.35
CA LEU A 364 4.54 19.78 9.39
C LEU A 364 5.12 19.35 8.04
N ILE A 365 4.39 18.53 7.27
CA ILE A 365 4.79 18.16 5.91
C ILE A 365 4.85 19.39 5.00
N SER A 366 3.88 20.30 5.08
CA SER A 366 3.85 21.51 4.22
C SER A 366 4.87 22.60 4.61
N VAL A 367 5.28 22.72 5.88
CA VAL A 367 6.20 23.80 6.31
C VAL A 367 7.67 23.41 6.45
N ILE A 368 7.99 22.12 6.64
CA ILE A 368 9.37 21.63 6.61
C ILE A 368 9.78 21.52 5.12
N PRO A 369 11.00 21.95 4.72
CA PRO A 369 11.46 21.91 3.33
C PRO A 369 11.84 20.49 2.83
N PRO A 370 12.02 20.29 1.50
CA PRO A 370 12.43 19.02 0.93
C PRO A 370 13.74 18.46 1.50
N GLY A 371 13.72 17.19 1.94
CA GLY A 371 14.84 16.54 2.62
C GLY A 371 15.08 17.07 4.03
N GLY A 372 14.04 17.55 4.70
CA GLY A 372 14.02 17.94 6.11
C GLY A 372 14.69 19.29 6.47
N SER A 373 15.59 19.82 5.64
CA SER A 373 16.33 21.07 5.94
C SER A 373 16.45 22.02 4.73
N ILE A 374 16.75 23.29 5.01
CA ILE A 374 17.00 24.33 4.00
C ILE A 374 18.40 24.16 3.38
N GLY A 375 19.35 23.57 4.11
CA GLY A 375 20.71 23.34 3.62
C GLY A 375 20.76 22.41 2.41
N LEU A 376 21.73 22.62 1.52
CA LEU A 376 22.00 21.71 0.40
C LEU A 376 22.62 20.40 0.90
N ASP A 377 23.61 20.50 1.78
CA ASP A 377 24.41 19.35 2.27
C ASP A 377 23.87 18.72 3.58
N ASP A 378 22.93 19.39 4.26
CA ASP A 378 22.40 18.98 5.58
C ASP A 378 21.06 18.22 5.45
N LYS A 379 20.97 17.28 4.50
CA LYS A 379 19.71 16.56 4.24
C LYS A 379 19.45 15.45 5.26
N LEU A 380 18.19 15.35 5.68
CA LEU A 380 17.72 14.46 6.73
C LEU A 380 16.99 13.25 6.12
N PHE A 381 17.38 12.04 6.53
CA PHE A 381 16.79 10.79 6.05
C PHE A 381 16.25 9.95 7.21
N SER A 382 15.06 9.35 7.06
CA SER A 382 14.38 8.64 8.16
C SER A 382 13.72 7.34 7.67
N PHE A 383 14.39 6.21 7.92
CA PHE A 383 13.92 4.88 7.52
C PHE A 383 13.28 4.17 8.71
N TRP A 384 12.00 3.77 8.59
CA TRP A 384 11.21 3.20 9.68
C TRP A 384 10.90 1.72 9.41
N VAL A 385 11.88 0.85 9.67
CA VAL A 385 11.77 -0.59 9.44
C VAL A 385 11.15 -1.26 10.67
N LEU A 386 9.83 -1.19 10.78
CA LEU A 386 9.06 -1.84 11.85
C LEU A 386 8.87 -3.35 11.59
N HIS A 387 8.82 -3.73 10.30
CA HIS A 387 8.57 -5.08 9.83
C HIS A 387 9.55 -5.44 8.70
N ASN A 388 10.09 -6.66 8.74
CA ASN A 388 10.95 -7.17 7.67
C ASN A 388 10.09 -7.44 6.42
N GLU A 389 10.50 -6.91 5.27
CA GLU A 389 9.75 -7.05 4.02
C GLU A 389 10.18 -8.30 3.24
N SER A 390 11.48 -8.44 2.99
CA SER A 390 12.12 -9.64 2.44
C SER A 390 13.49 -9.83 3.08
N PRO A 391 13.83 -11.04 3.60
CA PRO A 391 15.08 -11.30 4.33
C PRO A 391 16.36 -11.22 3.49
N THR A 392 16.23 -11.04 2.19
CA THR A 392 17.26 -11.30 1.17
C THR A 392 17.30 -10.19 0.12
N SER A 393 16.12 -9.74 -0.34
CA SER A 393 16.03 -8.60 -1.26
C SER A 393 16.29 -7.28 -0.54
N TRP A 394 15.69 -7.09 0.65
CA TRP A 394 15.80 -5.86 1.46
C TRP A 394 16.08 -6.21 2.93
N ASN A 395 17.26 -6.80 3.19
CA ASN A 395 17.71 -7.26 4.51
C ASN A 395 18.06 -6.13 5.50
N MET A 396 17.21 -5.11 5.60
CA MET A 396 17.30 -4.10 6.65
C MET A 396 16.84 -4.73 7.98
N GLN A 397 17.62 -4.56 9.03
CA GLN A 397 17.20 -4.98 10.37
C GLN A 397 16.03 -4.13 10.87
N LYS A 398 15.24 -4.66 11.82
CA LYS A 398 14.17 -3.88 12.46
C LYS A 398 14.77 -2.71 13.24
N GLY A 399 14.28 -1.50 12.97
CA GLY A 399 14.73 -0.29 13.64
C GLY A 399 14.23 0.99 13.00
N VAL A 400 14.40 2.09 13.72
CA VAL A 400 14.25 3.45 13.19
C VAL A 400 15.65 4.00 12.97
N TYR A 401 15.98 4.33 11.72
CA TYR A 401 17.30 4.81 11.33
C TYR A 401 17.18 6.24 10.82
N ARG A 402 17.90 7.16 11.47
CA ARG A 402 17.98 8.57 11.06
C ARG A 402 19.39 8.91 10.63
N VAL A 403 19.51 9.72 9.60
CA VAL A 403 20.78 10.27 9.12
C VAL A 403 20.67 11.78 9.02
N GLU A 404 21.62 12.50 9.63
CA GLU A 404 21.76 13.96 9.68
C GLU A 404 23.24 14.30 9.42
N VAL A 405 23.55 15.25 8.54
CA VAL A 405 24.92 15.51 8.01
C VAL A 405 25.65 14.22 7.58
N GLY A 406 24.95 13.30 6.93
CA GLY A 406 25.49 12.00 6.49
C GLY A 406 25.84 11.00 7.60
N GLN A 407 25.64 11.34 8.88
CA GLN A 407 25.92 10.49 10.04
C GLN A 407 24.64 9.92 10.66
N LYS A 408 24.70 8.67 11.15
CA LYS A 408 23.58 8.04 11.86
C LYS A 408 23.36 8.73 13.21
N VAL A 409 22.15 9.26 13.43
CA VAL A 409 21.73 9.90 14.68
C VAL A 409 20.61 9.10 15.36
N ASN A 410 20.47 9.23 16.68
CA ASN A 410 19.38 8.60 17.42
C ASN A 410 18.04 9.32 17.18
N GLU A 411 18.07 10.64 17.10
CA GLU A 411 16.93 11.54 16.87
C GLU A 411 17.44 12.79 16.14
N PHE A 412 16.60 13.44 15.32
CA PHE A 412 16.97 14.67 14.62
C PHE A 412 17.08 15.86 15.58
N ARG A 413 17.97 16.83 15.27
CA ARG A 413 18.01 18.10 16.02
C ARG A 413 16.69 18.86 15.96
N ASP A 414 16.02 18.85 14.80
CA ASP A 414 14.64 19.33 14.67
C ASP A 414 13.65 18.17 14.63
N LEU A 415 13.01 17.91 15.77
CA LEU A 415 11.98 16.87 15.91
C LEU A 415 10.84 17.02 14.90
N ARG A 416 10.56 18.25 14.43
CA ARG A 416 9.49 18.58 13.48
C ARG A 416 9.72 17.97 12.09
N ALA A 417 10.97 17.60 11.77
CA ALA A 417 11.31 16.99 10.49
C ALA A 417 10.82 15.53 10.36
N ASN A 418 10.60 14.80 11.47
CA ASN A 418 10.25 13.38 11.46
C ASN A 418 9.04 13.03 10.55
N PRO A 419 7.88 13.74 10.59
CA PRO A 419 6.77 13.52 9.66
C PRO A 419 7.12 13.66 8.17
N ARG A 420 7.90 14.69 7.79
CA ARG A 420 8.30 14.90 6.40
C ARG A 420 9.30 13.83 5.96
N CYS A 421 10.35 13.60 6.73
CA CYS A 421 11.41 12.65 6.38
C CYS A 421 10.90 11.19 6.30
N LEU A 422 9.88 10.82 7.09
CA LEU A 422 9.19 9.53 6.94
C LEU A 422 8.49 9.42 5.58
N LEU A 423 7.65 10.39 5.21
CA LEU A 423 6.93 10.33 3.93
C LEU A 423 7.88 10.41 2.74
N GLU A 424 8.92 11.25 2.84
CA GLU A 424 9.97 11.30 1.83
C GLU A 424 10.65 9.94 1.70
N SER A 425 11.00 9.25 2.79
CA SER A 425 11.55 7.89 2.70
C SER A 425 10.56 6.88 2.08
N GLN A 426 9.27 6.95 2.40
CA GLN A 426 8.25 6.05 1.84
C GLN A 426 8.05 6.28 0.33
N LEU A 427 7.98 7.55 -0.09
CA LEU A 427 7.74 7.94 -1.48
C LEU A 427 8.99 7.86 -2.36
N LEU A 428 10.18 8.15 -1.82
CA LEU A 428 11.45 7.97 -2.54
C LEU A 428 11.72 6.49 -2.82
N ALA A 429 11.45 5.57 -1.88
CA ALA A 429 11.55 4.13 -2.13
C ALA A 429 10.65 3.70 -3.31
N LEU A 430 9.38 4.12 -3.31
CA LEU A 430 8.44 3.85 -4.39
C LEU A 430 8.87 4.49 -5.72
N ARG A 431 9.37 5.73 -5.71
CA ARG A 431 9.92 6.42 -6.90
C ARG A 431 11.13 5.69 -7.46
N VAL A 432 12.07 5.27 -6.62
CA VAL A 432 13.27 4.51 -7.02
C VAL A 432 12.90 3.16 -7.64
N GLN A 433 11.99 2.41 -7.00
CA GLN A 433 11.52 1.11 -7.51
C GLN A 433 10.71 1.26 -8.81
N TYR A 434 9.84 2.28 -8.90
CA TYR A 434 9.15 2.63 -10.14
C TYR A 434 10.13 2.98 -11.27
N THR A 435 11.17 3.76 -10.98
CA THR A 435 12.15 4.19 -12.00
C THR A 435 12.89 2.99 -12.59
N ARG A 436 13.40 2.08 -11.73
CA ARG A 436 14.04 0.81 -12.16
C ARG A 436 13.08 -0.04 -13.00
N MET A 437 11.81 -0.09 -12.63
CA MET A 437 10.77 -0.82 -13.38
C MET A 437 10.49 -0.20 -14.76
N MET A 438 10.53 1.13 -14.90
CA MET A 438 10.35 1.82 -16.19
C MET A 438 11.50 1.60 -17.19
N GLU A 439 12.69 1.20 -16.72
CA GLU A 439 13.80 0.80 -17.59
C GLU A 439 13.60 -0.60 -18.23
N LEU A 440 12.66 -1.39 -17.72
CA LEU A 440 12.33 -2.72 -18.24
C LEU A 440 11.29 -2.66 -19.38
N PRO A 441 11.35 -3.54 -20.39
CA PRO A 441 10.40 -3.57 -21.51
C PRO A 441 9.02 -4.18 -21.14
N LEU A 442 8.50 -3.87 -19.95
CA LEU A 442 7.16 -4.22 -19.45
C LEU A 442 6.04 -3.46 -20.17
N PHE A 443 6.29 -2.19 -20.48
CA PHE A 443 5.29 -1.22 -20.88
C PHE A 443 5.17 -1.12 -22.39
N ALA A 444 3.99 -0.71 -22.88
CA ALA A 444 3.81 -0.39 -24.28
C ALA A 444 4.80 0.74 -24.63
N LYS A 445 5.66 0.50 -25.64
CA LYS A 445 6.65 1.48 -26.09
C LYS A 445 5.94 2.80 -26.42
N GLN A 446 6.22 3.86 -25.68
CA GLN A 446 5.90 5.21 -26.15
C GLN A 446 6.60 5.40 -27.51
N THR A 447 5.88 5.92 -28.49
CA THR A 447 6.41 6.29 -29.81
C THR A 447 7.18 7.60 -29.73
N GLN A 448 8.18 7.66 -28.85
CA GLN A 448 9.19 8.71 -28.80
C GLN A 448 10.52 8.14 -29.28
N THR A 449 11.11 8.78 -30.29
CA THR A 449 12.41 8.38 -30.84
C THR A 449 13.52 8.80 -29.87
N TYR A 450 13.92 7.88 -29.00
CA TYR A 450 15.01 8.07 -28.03
C TYR A 450 16.31 8.56 -28.70
N SER A 451 16.52 9.87 -28.69
CA SER A 451 17.84 10.44 -28.91
C SER A 451 18.65 10.22 -27.63
N ARG A 452 19.42 9.12 -27.57
CA ARG A 452 20.44 8.89 -26.54
C ARG A 452 21.55 9.94 -26.68
N ARG A 453 21.28 11.18 -26.29
CA ARG A 453 22.33 12.12 -25.90
C ARG A 453 22.95 11.58 -24.61
N PRO A 454 24.24 11.24 -24.56
CA PRO A 454 24.89 10.98 -23.28
C PRO A 454 24.80 12.27 -22.43
N PRO A 455 24.68 12.17 -21.10
CA PRO A 455 24.74 13.33 -20.24
C PRO A 455 26.10 14.04 -20.41
N PRO A 456 26.19 15.36 -20.17
CA PRO A 456 27.47 16.05 -20.14
C PRO A 456 28.38 15.38 -19.11
N ILE A 457 29.69 15.32 -19.40
CA ILE A 457 30.65 14.46 -18.68
C ILE A 457 30.67 14.74 -17.16
N SER A 458 30.36 15.96 -16.71
CA SER A 458 30.27 16.29 -15.27
C SER A 458 29.14 15.59 -14.52
N LEU A 459 28.11 15.06 -15.20
CA LEU A 459 27.04 14.28 -14.57
C LEU A 459 27.44 12.81 -14.32
N MET A 460 28.44 12.27 -15.02
CA MET A 460 28.83 10.87 -14.87
C MET A 460 29.45 10.57 -13.50
N ALA A 461 30.07 11.57 -12.86
CA ALA A 461 30.57 11.45 -11.48
C ALA A 461 29.44 11.21 -10.44
N TYR A 462 28.22 11.67 -10.70
CA TYR A 462 27.08 11.54 -9.80
C TYR A 462 26.38 10.17 -9.83
N HIS A 463 26.83 9.23 -10.68
CA HIS A 463 26.25 7.89 -10.76
C HIS A 463 26.70 6.95 -9.62
N ALA A 464 27.33 7.49 -8.56
CA ALA A 464 27.82 6.76 -7.39
C ALA A 464 26.71 6.33 -6.40
N GLY A 465 25.60 5.79 -6.91
CA GLY A 465 24.48 5.32 -6.08
C GLY A 465 23.27 4.76 -6.84
N THR A 466 23.05 5.16 -8.10
CA THR A 466 21.89 4.73 -8.91
C THR A 466 22.29 4.15 -10.26
N ALA A 467 21.49 3.19 -10.75
CA ALA A 467 21.61 2.65 -12.11
C ALA A 467 21.03 3.61 -13.18
N PHE A 468 20.08 4.46 -12.78
CA PHE A 468 19.35 5.41 -13.61
C PHE A 468 19.72 6.87 -13.28
N ASN A 469 19.35 7.79 -14.18
CA ASN A 469 19.42 9.24 -13.95
C ASN A 469 18.16 9.73 -13.21
N PRO A 470 18.24 10.20 -11.96
CA PRO A 470 17.05 10.59 -11.17
C PRO A 470 16.34 11.84 -11.72
N TYR A 471 17.06 12.70 -12.43
CA TYR A 471 16.54 13.90 -13.09
C TYR A 471 15.79 13.61 -14.41
N ASP A 472 15.77 12.34 -14.86
CA ASP A 472 15.10 11.98 -16.10
C ASP A 472 13.57 11.95 -15.91
N LYS A 473 12.92 12.98 -16.45
CA LYS A 473 11.46 13.14 -16.48
C LYS A 473 10.76 12.15 -17.41
N ASP A 474 11.46 11.53 -18.36
CA ASP A 474 10.84 10.57 -19.28
C ASP A 474 10.72 9.18 -18.59
N LEU A 475 11.40 9.01 -17.45
CA LEU A 475 11.19 7.95 -16.46
C LEU A 475 10.16 8.32 -15.36
N CYS A 476 9.39 9.41 -15.53
CA CYS A 476 8.31 9.82 -14.62
C CYS A 476 6.92 9.56 -15.22
N PRO A 477 5.88 9.26 -14.39
CA PRO A 477 4.51 9.17 -14.88
C PRO A 477 3.94 10.57 -15.13
N GLN A 478 3.33 10.81 -16.30
CA GLN A 478 2.69 12.10 -16.61
C GLN A 478 1.45 12.39 -15.75
N ARG A 479 0.79 11.33 -15.28
CA ARG A 479 -0.41 11.33 -14.43
C ARG A 479 -0.29 10.20 -13.42
N LEU A 480 -0.73 10.42 -12.19
CA LEU A 480 -0.72 9.42 -11.11
C LEU A 480 -2.02 9.55 -10.29
N ILE A 481 -2.74 8.44 -10.10
CA ILE A 481 -3.96 8.40 -9.30
C ILE A 481 -3.60 7.97 -7.87
N THR A 482 -4.12 8.66 -6.86
CA THR A 482 -3.94 8.31 -5.44
C THR A 482 -5.25 7.87 -4.79
N LEU A 483 -5.16 6.86 -3.91
CA LEU A 483 -6.28 6.24 -3.22
C LEU A 483 -5.98 6.05 -1.72
N GLY A 484 -7.03 5.79 -0.94
CA GLY A 484 -6.91 5.48 0.49
C GLY A 484 -6.80 6.70 1.39
N THR A 485 -6.65 6.48 2.71
CA THR A 485 -6.87 7.54 3.72
C THR A 485 -5.83 8.66 3.65
N SER A 486 -4.57 8.37 3.28
CA SER A 486 -3.52 9.40 3.19
C SER A 486 -3.65 10.30 1.96
N ALA A 487 -4.38 9.88 0.91
CA ALA A 487 -4.68 10.71 -0.26
C ALA A 487 -5.65 11.88 0.03
N ASN A 488 -6.27 11.90 1.22
CA ASN A 488 -7.17 12.98 1.65
C ASN A 488 -6.42 14.24 2.15
N PHE A 489 -5.09 14.20 2.29
CA PHE A 489 -4.26 15.28 2.86
C PHE A 489 -3.50 16.07 1.78
N PRO A 490 -3.71 17.40 1.65
CA PRO A 490 -3.11 18.22 0.60
C PRO A 490 -1.58 18.16 0.53
N SER A 491 -0.89 18.19 1.67
CA SER A 491 0.59 18.21 1.70
C SER A 491 1.18 16.86 1.28
N ILE A 492 0.42 15.77 1.45
CA ILE A 492 0.82 14.43 1.00
C ILE A 492 0.66 14.32 -0.52
N VAL A 493 -0.48 14.73 -1.09
CA VAL A 493 -0.68 14.66 -2.55
C VAL A 493 0.20 15.64 -3.33
N ALA A 494 0.55 16.79 -2.75
CA ALA A 494 1.55 17.70 -3.30
C ALA A 494 2.94 17.03 -3.38
N MET A 495 3.43 16.47 -2.27
CA MET A 495 4.72 15.78 -2.21
C MET A 495 4.83 14.59 -3.19
N ILE A 496 3.72 13.87 -3.44
CA ILE A 496 3.69 12.82 -4.48
C ILE A 496 3.91 13.42 -5.87
N GLY A 497 3.28 14.57 -6.15
CA GLY A 497 3.48 15.31 -7.39
C GLY A 497 4.94 15.71 -7.58
N ASP A 498 5.55 16.32 -6.56
CA ASP A 498 6.95 16.76 -6.58
C ASP A 498 7.94 15.60 -6.76
N ILE A 499 7.79 14.51 -5.98
CA ILE A 499 8.72 13.35 -6.01
C ILE A 499 8.62 12.57 -7.34
N PHE A 500 7.42 12.48 -7.93
CA PHE A 500 7.19 11.76 -9.18
C PHE A 500 7.16 12.66 -10.43
N ASN A 501 7.33 13.99 -10.30
CA ASN A 501 7.10 14.96 -11.38
C ASN A 501 5.76 14.74 -12.11
N SER A 502 4.69 14.53 -11.34
CA SER A 502 3.42 14.00 -11.86
C SER A 502 2.21 14.85 -11.48
N LYS A 503 1.22 14.91 -12.37
CA LYS A 503 -0.11 15.43 -12.03
C LYS A 503 -0.84 14.40 -11.18
N VAL A 504 -1.21 14.77 -9.97
CA VAL A 504 -1.85 13.85 -9.01
C VAL A 504 -3.37 13.99 -9.07
N TYR A 505 -4.05 12.86 -9.12
CA TYR A 505 -5.51 12.75 -9.22
C TYR A 505 -6.09 11.93 -8.05
N VAL A 506 -7.33 12.22 -7.68
CA VAL A 506 -8.15 11.39 -6.78
C VAL A 506 -9.56 11.21 -7.36
N PRO A 507 -10.30 10.15 -6.98
CA PRO A 507 -11.71 10.01 -7.36
C PRO A 507 -12.56 11.16 -6.82
N THR A 508 -13.49 11.69 -7.63
CA THR A 508 -14.33 12.86 -7.27
C THR A 508 -15.17 12.67 -6.00
N GLY A 509 -15.50 11.42 -5.64
CA GLY A 509 -16.17 11.09 -4.37
C GLY A 509 -15.31 11.27 -3.11
N THR A 510 -13.99 11.44 -3.24
CA THR A 510 -13.08 11.73 -2.11
C THR A 510 -12.87 13.23 -1.90
N SER A 511 -12.98 14.04 -2.95
CA SER A 511 -12.77 15.49 -2.89
C SER A 511 -14.02 16.31 -2.47
N ASN A 512 -15.16 15.65 -2.23
CA ASN A 512 -16.40 16.34 -1.82
C ASN A 512 -17.26 15.46 -0.90
N PRO A 513 -17.22 15.67 0.43
CA PRO A 513 -18.01 14.87 1.38
C PRO A 513 -19.53 15.08 1.26
N ASN A 514 -19.99 16.15 0.61
CA ASN A 514 -21.42 16.43 0.40
C ASN A 514 -21.99 15.77 -0.88
N ALA A 515 -21.15 15.15 -1.71
CA ALA A 515 -21.59 14.58 -3.00
C ALA A 515 -22.29 13.21 -2.90
N LEU A 516 -22.33 12.60 -1.71
CA LEU A 516 -22.77 11.21 -1.49
C LEU A 516 -23.80 11.03 -0.35
N SER A 517 -24.43 12.12 0.12
CA SER A 517 -25.54 12.00 1.07
C SER A 517 -26.83 11.53 0.37
N PRO A 518 -27.40 10.35 0.71
CA PRO A 518 -28.79 10.07 0.35
C PRO A 518 -29.72 11.07 1.05
N SER A 519 -30.89 11.32 0.46
CA SER A 519 -31.88 12.28 0.98
C SER A 519 -32.24 11.98 2.45
N PRO A 520 -32.31 12.99 3.34
CA PRO A 520 -32.42 12.76 4.78
C PRO A 520 -33.74 12.07 5.14
N ALA A 521 -33.63 10.85 5.65
CA ALA A 521 -34.69 10.22 6.42
C ALA A 521 -34.98 11.09 7.66
N LYS A 522 -36.27 11.23 8.01
CA LYS A 522 -36.67 12.03 9.17
C LYS A 522 -36.16 11.39 10.46
N VAL A 523 -35.40 12.15 11.25
CA VAL A 523 -35.00 11.77 12.61
C VAL A 523 -35.91 12.51 13.59
N ASP A 524 -36.77 11.77 14.29
CA ASP A 524 -37.53 12.31 15.41
C ASP A 524 -36.61 12.58 16.61
N GLN A 525 -36.89 13.66 17.34
CA GLN A 525 -36.08 14.09 18.49
C GLN A 525 -36.70 13.61 19.82
N SER A 526 -35.89 13.05 20.70
CA SER A 526 -36.21 12.90 22.13
C SER A 526 -34.94 13.06 23.01
N PRO A 527 -35.00 13.73 24.18
CA PRO A 527 -33.79 14.12 24.93
C PRO A 527 -33.56 13.40 26.28
N GLY A 528 -32.30 13.24 26.67
CA GLY A 528 -31.84 12.75 27.98
C GLY A 528 -30.77 11.64 27.87
N GLY A 529 -29.77 11.51 28.75
CA GLY A 529 -29.44 12.26 29.98
C GLY A 529 -27.93 12.21 30.29
N LEU A 530 -27.51 12.65 31.49
CA LEU A 530 -26.12 13.02 31.81
C LEU A 530 -25.26 11.96 32.54
N ASN A 531 -23.95 12.08 32.33
CA ASN A 531 -22.82 11.80 33.25
C ASN A 531 -22.55 10.40 33.81
N SER A 532 -21.36 9.88 33.49
CA SER A 532 -20.34 9.55 34.51
C SER A 532 -18.93 9.66 33.91
N ALA A 533 -17.88 9.83 34.73
CA ALA A 533 -16.51 10.04 34.26
C ALA A 533 -15.46 9.46 35.21
N THR A 534 -14.46 8.77 34.65
CA THR A 534 -13.30 8.17 35.35
C THR A 534 -12.10 8.09 34.37
N PRO A 535 -10.85 7.92 34.85
CA PRO A 535 -9.68 8.50 34.17
C PRO A 535 -9.13 7.71 32.98
N LEU A 536 -8.53 8.47 32.04
CA LEU A 536 -7.88 7.97 30.83
C LEU A 536 -6.50 7.35 31.12
N THR A 537 -6.33 6.08 30.76
CA THR A 537 -5.01 5.50 30.43
C THR A 537 -4.76 5.64 28.92
N PRO A 538 -3.49 5.81 28.48
CA PRO A 538 -3.19 6.10 27.07
C PRO A 538 -3.29 4.86 26.18
N THR A 539 -4.41 4.69 25.49
CA THR A 539 -4.61 3.62 24.50
C THR A 539 -4.16 4.05 23.09
N PRO A 540 -3.28 3.29 22.42
CA PRO A 540 -3.12 3.37 20.96
C PRO A 540 -4.44 3.01 20.25
N PHE A 541 -4.60 3.44 19.00
CA PHE A 541 -5.81 3.25 18.17
C PHE A 541 -7.09 3.86 18.79
N SER A 542 -7.37 5.11 18.45
CA SER A 542 -8.72 5.68 18.59
C SER A 542 -9.50 5.41 17.29
N PRO A 543 -10.64 4.69 17.32
CA PRO A 543 -11.50 4.54 16.15
C PRO A 543 -12.22 5.87 15.85
N SER A 544 -12.39 6.19 14.57
CA SER A 544 -13.17 7.36 14.13
C SER A 544 -14.66 7.03 14.14
N SER A 545 -15.39 7.51 15.14
CA SER A 545 -16.81 7.21 15.35
C SER A 545 -17.73 7.89 14.33
N ALA A 546 -18.01 7.21 13.21
CA ALA A 546 -19.12 7.50 12.32
C ALA A 546 -19.61 6.19 11.66
N SER A 547 -20.91 5.91 11.71
CA SER A 547 -21.49 4.62 11.30
C SER A 547 -21.64 4.40 9.79
N ASN A 548 -20.90 5.16 8.98
CA ASN A 548 -20.81 5.00 7.52
C ASN A 548 -19.32 5.00 7.13
N PRO A 549 -18.83 4.01 6.36
CA PRO A 549 -17.45 4.01 5.86
C PRO A 549 -17.19 5.23 4.96
N ALA A 550 -16.07 5.93 5.18
CA ALA A 550 -15.69 7.09 4.39
C ALA A 550 -15.43 6.70 2.92
N PRO A 551 -15.77 7.56 1.92
CA PRO A 551 -15.63 7.22 0.49
C PRO A 551 -14.24 6.69 0.07
N SER A 552 -13.17 7.18 0.67
CA SER A 552 -11.80 6.72 0.40
C SER A 552 -11.49 5.29 0.87
N ARG A 553 -12.36 4.66 1.67
CA ARG A 553 -12.27 3.29 2.21
C ARG A 553 -13.20 2.28 1.52
N LEU A 554 -13.74 2.63 0.35
CA LEU A 554 -14.75 1.82 -0.38
C LEU A 554 -14.32 1.48 -1.82
N ASN A 555 -13.06 1.74 -2.17
CA ASN A 555 -12.55 1.54 -3.53
C ASN A 555 -12.57 0.07 -3.94
N ALA A 556 -12.13 -0.85 -3.08
CA ALA A 556 -12.15 -2.28 -3.41
C ALA A 556 -13.59 -2.80 -3.57
N ALA A 557 -14.49 -2.48 -2.63
CA ALA A 557 -15.92 -2.81 -2.77
C ALA A 557 -16.52 -2.26 -4.08
N LEU A 558 -16.20 -1.02 -4.45
CA LEU A 558 -16.69 -0.40 -5.69
C LEU A 558 -16.15 -1.09 -6.95
N GLY A 559 -14.85 -1.41 -7.00
CA GLY A 559 -14.23 -2.15 -8.10
C GLY A 559 -14.73 -3.59 -8.23
N SER A 560 -15.02 -4.24 -7.12
CA SER A 560 -15.71 -5.54 -7.08
C SER A 560 -17.13 -5.45 -7.66
N ALA A 561 -17.88 -4.38 -7.38
CA ALA A 561 -19.19 -4.13 -7.99
C ALA A 561 -19.08 -3.85 -9.50
N TYR A 562 -18.04 -3.13 -9.93
CA TYR A 562 -17.75 -2.89 -11.35
C TYR A 562 -17.45 -4.21 -12.09
N SER A 563 -16.65 -5.10 -11.50
CA SER A 563 -16.37 -6.44 -12.06
C SER A 563 -17.64 -7.31 -12.16
N ALA A 564 -18.48 -7.29 -11.13
CA ALA A 564 -19.78 -7.97 -11.11
C ALA A 564 -20.68 -7.54 -12.29
N ARG A 565 -20.78 -6.22 -12.49
CA ARG A 565 -21.56 -5.61 -13.58
C ARG A 565 -21.00 -5.95 -14.96
N TRP A 566 -19.69 -5.82 -15.16
CA TRP A 566 -19.01 -6.08 -16.43
C TRP A 566 -19.19 -7.54 -16.89
N SER A 567 -18.95 -8.49 -15.97
CA SER A 567 -19.13 -9.93 -16.24
C SER A 567 -20.60 -10.29 -16.51
N TRP A 568 -21.54 -9.68 -15.76
CA TRP A 568 -22.98 -9.87 -16.01
C TRP A 568 -23.39 -9.37 -17.40
N ARG A 569 -22.94 -8.18 -17.81
CA ARG A 569 -23.27 -7.66 -19.14
C ARG A 569 -22.71 -8.56 -20.24
N ARG A 570 -21.45 -9.02 -20.11
CA ARG A 570 -20.84 -9.94 -21.06
C ARG A 570 -21.56 -11.30 -21.13
N SER A 571 -22.18 -11.73 -20.03
CA SER A 571 -22.97 -12.97 -19.95
C SER A 571 -24.40 -12.83 -20.50
N THR A 572 -24.96 -11.61 -20.54
CA THR A 572 -26.38 -11.37 -20.89
C THR A 572 -26.60 -10.55 -22.17
N LYS A 573 -25.57 -9.83 -22.61
CA LYS A 573 -25.52 -8.93 -23.78
C LYS A 573 -24.15 -8.99 -24.47
N PRO A 574 -23.69 -10.17 -24.94
CA PRO A 574 -22.38 -10.33 -25.56
C PRO A 574 -22.19 -9.47 -26.82
N GLU A 575 -23.27 -9.09 -27.49
CA GLU A 575 -23.30 -8.17 -28.64
C GLU A 575 -23.01 -6.71 -28.28
N GLU A 576 -23.25 -6.29 -27.03
CA GLU A 576 -22.91 -4.94 -26.53
C GLU A 576 -21.54 -4.88 -25.83
N ARG A 577 -20.71 -5.93 -25.93
CA ARG A 577 -19.45 -6.02 -25.17
C ARG A 577 -18.43 -4.97 -25.63
N PHE A 578 -17.75 -4.39 -24.64
CA PHE A 578 -16.63 -3.47 -24.85
C PHE A 578 -15.31 -4.23 -25.04
N ALA A 579 -14.34 -3.57 -25.68
CA ALA A 579 -13.03 -4.14 -26.01
C ALA A 579 -12.19 -4.52 -24.77
N SER A 580 -12.38 -3.83 -23.65
CA SER A 580 -11.76 -4.11 -22.36
C SER A 580 -12.71 -3.77 -21.21
N PHE A 581 -12.34 -4.17 -19.98
CA PHE A 581 -13.00 -3.69 -18.76
C PHE A 581 -12.91 -2.17 -18.62
N GLU A 582 -11.71 -1.60 -18.76
CA GLU A 582 -11.48 -0.19 -18.49
C GLU A 582 -12.18 0.73 -19.50
N ASP A 583 -12.29 0.32 -20.76
CA ASP A 583 -13.05 1.09 -21.77
C ASP A 583 -14.56 1.10 -21.47
N GLU A 584 -15.09 0.01 -20.91
CA GLU A 584 -16.48 0.00 -20.45
C GLU A 584 -16.68 0.97 -19.28
N ILE A 585 -15.84 0.87 -18.24
CA ILE A 585 -15.96 1.71 -17.05
C ILE A 585 -15.78 3.19 -17.40
N ARG A 586 -14.77 3.55 -18.19
CA ARG A 586 -14.56 4.94 -18.65
C ARG A 586 -15.73 5.46 -19.48
N SER A 587 -16.29 4.65 -20.40
CA SER A 587 -17.44 5.04 -21.22
C SER A 587 -18.70 5.31 -20.38
N LEU A 588 -18.94 4.48 -19.36
CA LEU A 588 -20.08 4.62 -18.46
C LEU A 588 -19.93 5.81 -17.52
N THR A 589 -18.75 6.02 -16.91
CA THR A 589 -18.49 7.18 -16.06
C THR A 589 -18.65 8.50 -16.84
N LYS A 590 -18.15 8.56 -18.08
CA LYS A 590 -18.36 9.71 -18.98
C LYS A 590 -19.83 9.93 -19.32
N ARG A 591 -20.60 8.86 -19.56
CA ARG A 591 -22.06 8.96 -19.80
C ARG A 591 -22.81 9.47 -18.57
N LYS A 592 -22.55 8.89 -17.39
CA LYS A 592 -23.12 9.28 -16.10
C LYS A 592 -22.84 10.76 -15.78
N TRP A 593 -21.64 11.24 -16.09
CA TRP A 593 -21.29 12.66 -15.96
C TRP A 593 -22.16 13.54 -16.88
N VAL A 594 -22.29 13.19 -18.16
CA VAL A 594 -23.13 13.94 -19.12
C VAL A 594 -24.61 13.94 -18.73
N GLU A 595 -25.13 12.81 -18.23
CA GLU A 595 -26.50 12.69 -17.74
C GLU A 595 -26.75 13.60 -16.52
N ASN A 596 -25.85 13.59 -15.53
CA ASN A 596 -25.92 14.46 -14.35
C ASN A 596 -25.83 15.95 -14.72
N THR A 597 -24.88 16.33 -15.59
CA THR A 597 -24.71 17.73 -16.02
C THR A 597 -25.93 18.24 -16.80
N ARG A 598 -26.58 17.40 -17.60
CA ARG A 598 -27.85 17.73 -18.27
C ARG A 598 -29.00 17.96 -17.29
N MET A 599 -29.12 17.13 -16.24
CA MET A 599 -30.14 17.32 -15.19
C MET A 599 -29.95 18.64 -14.44
N LEU A 600 -28.71 18.99 -14.08
CA LEU A 600 -28.40 20.27 -13.42
C LEU A 600 -28.74 21.47 -14.31
N GLY A 601 -28.34 21.43 -15.59
CA GLY A 601 -28.67 22.47 -16.57
C GLY A 601 -30.17 22.64 -16.80
N GLY A 602 -30.94 21.54 -16.77
CA GLY A 602 -32.41 21.58 -16.87
C GLY A 602 -33.12 22.16 -15.65
N LEU A 603 -32.45 22.21 -14.49
CA LEU A 603 -32.98 22.79 -13.25
C LEU A 603 -32.57 24.25 -13.02
N GLY A 604 -31.81 24.85 -13.95
CA GLY A 604 -31.30 26.23 -13.81
C GLY A 604 -30.25 26.41 -12.70
N ILE A 605 -29.73 25.31 -12.15
CA ILE A 605 -28.69 25.33 -11.12
C ILE A 605 -27.34 25.59 -11.83
N PRO A 606 -26.54 26.58 -11.39
CA PRO A 606 -25.23 26.82 -11.98
C PRO A 606 -24.35 25.56 -11.95
N SER A 607 -23.73 25.23 -13.08
CA SER A 607 -22.71 24.18 -13.12
C SER A 607 -21.55 24.56 -12.19
N LEU A 608 -21.02 23.57 -11.46
CA LEU A 608 -19.78 23.74 -10.69
C LEU A 608 -18.57 24.01 -11.60
N VAL A 609 -18.68 23.72 -12.90
CA VAL A 609 -17.79 24.27 -13.92
C VAL A 609 -18.26 25.69 -14.24
N SER A 610 -17.62 26.69 -13.61
CA SER A 610 -17.85 28.09 -13.96
C SER A 610 -17.52 28.34 -15.44
N PRO A 611 -18.40 28.97 -16.23
CA PRO A 611 -18.11 29.27 -17.63
C PRO A 611 -16.95 30.27 -17.71
N VAL A 612 -15.93 29.95 -18.51
CA VAL A 612 -14.76 30.82 -18.71
C VAL A 612 -15.16 32.04 -19.53
N ALA A 613 -15.64 33.07 -18.84
CA ALA A 613 -15.85 34.39 -19.42
C ALA A 613 -14.49 35.05 -19.71
N SER A 614 -14.17 35.23 -20.99
CA SER A 614 -12.95 35.92 -21.41
C SER A 614 -13.07 37.43 -21.14
N MET A 615 -12.68 37.85 -19.92
CA MET A 615 -12.42 39.24 -19.58
C MET A 615 -10.94 39.42 -19.24
N GLY A 616 -10.19 40.03 -20.16
CA GLY A 616 -8.80 40.39 -19.93
C GLY A 616 -8.66 41.60 -19.00
N TYR A 617 -8.05 41.40 -17.84
CA TYR A 617 -7.64 42.43 -16.87
C TYR A 617 -6.32 42.01 -16.18
N PRO A 618 -5.58 42.90 -15.49
CA PRO A 618 -4.13 42.93 -15.64
C PRO A 618 -3.35 42.17 -14.56
N GLN A 619 -2.07 41.91 -14.86
CA GLN A 619 -1.06 41.36 -13.95
C GLN A 619 -0.98 42.12 -12.60
N PRO A 620 -1.24 41.47 -11.45
CA PRO A 620 -0.90 42.02 -10.15
C PRO A 620 0.61 41.91 -9.89
N LYS A 621 1.24 43.00 -9.45
CA LYS A 621 2.69 43.01 -9.12
C LYS A 621 2.97 42.24 -7.82
N ARG A 622 4.17 41.64 -7.74
CA ARG A 622 4.74 41.09 -6.49
C ARG A 622 4.64 42.12 -5.35
N SER A 623 4.21 41.66 -4.18
CA SER A 623 4.41 42.36 -2.91
C SER A 623 5.37 41.52 -2.05
N GLY A 624 6.55 42.07 -1.74
CA GLY A 624 7.54 41.44 -0.88
C GLY A 624 7.75 42.27 0.37
N LEU A 625 7.63 41.64 1.54
CA LEU A 625 7.87 42.21 2.87
C LEU A 625 8.35 41.07 3.79
N ALA A 626 9.27 41.28 4.73
CA ALA A 626 10.35 42.26 4.82
C ALA A 626 11.38 41.70 5.83
N ALA A 627 12.68 41.76 5.52
CA ALA A 627 13.74 41.38 6.45
C ALA A 627 14.56 42.62 6.81
N SER A 628 14.45 43.07 8.06
CA SER A 628 15.18 44.25 8.56
C SER A 628 16.64 43.89 8.82
N VAL A 629 17.54 44.41 7.98
CA VAL A 629 19.00 44.34 8.20
C VAL A 629 19.49 45.69 8.69
N TYR A 630 20.27 45.71 9.77
CA TYR A 630 20.96 46.89 10.25
C TYR A 630 22.18 47.19 9.38
N THR A 631 22.35 48.45 8.98
CA THR A 631 23.55 48.96 8.31
C THR A 631 24.55 49.51 9.33
N PRO A 632 25.84 49.19 9.19
CA PRO A 632 26.95 50.07 9.54
C PRO A 632 27.33 50.93 8.33
N ASP A 633 27.84 52.15 8.57
CA ASP A 633 28.14 53.15 7.55
C ASP A 633 29.51 52.99 6.85
N GLU A 634 29.79 53.88 5.90
CA GLU A 634 30.93 53.87 4.97
C GLU A 634 32.25 54.38 5.59
N ASP A 635 33.42 54.01 5.01
CA ASP A 635 34.65 54.82 5.02
C ASP A 635 35.68 54.39 3.93
N ASP A 636 35.51 54.98 2.73
CA ASP A 636 36.46 55.45 1.67
C ASP A 636 37.78 54.74 1.23
N MET A 637 38.27 55.17 0.04
CA MET A 637 39.64 55.21 -0.51
C MET A 637 40.21 54.11 -1.45
N GLY A 638 39.95 54.28 -2.77
CA GLY A 638 40.91 54.11 -3.91
C GLY A 638 41.48 52.71 -4.25
N HIS A 639 41.99 52.40 -5.46
CA HIS A 639 41.99 53.01 -6.81
C HIS A 639 42.03 51.82 -7.82
N ASN A 640 41.13 51.68 -8.80
CA ASN A 640 41.10 52.32 -10.15
C ASN A 640 41.87 51.55 -11.27
N ILE A 641 41.28 51.53 -12.48
CA ILE A 641 41.82 51.12 -13.81
C ILE A 641 41.83 49.61 -14.20
N SER A 642 41.46 49.37 -15.46
CA SER A 642 41.62 48.18 -16.33
C SER A 642 41.77 48.72 -17.80
N PRO A 643 42.00 47.94 -18.89
CA PRO A 643 42.07 46.48 -19.04
C PRO A 643 43.19 45.92 -19.99
N ALA A 644 43.17 44.59 -20.18
CA ALA A 644 43.50 43.82 -21.41
C ALA A 644 44.88 43.89 -22.12
N LEU A 645 45.48 42.71 -22.37
CA LEU A 645 45.75 42.14 -23.72
C LEU A 645 46.26 40.68 -23.62
N THR A 646 46.35 39.94 -24.73
CA THR A 646 46.62 38.48 -24.80
C THR A 646 47.83 38.12 -25.71
N PRO A 647 48.01 36.84 -26.14
CA PRO A 647 49.05 35.87 -25.75
C PRO A 647 50.24 35.83 -26.78
N PRO A 648 51.04 34.76 -27.03
CA PRO A 648 51.16 33.39 -26.45
C PRO A 648 52.61 32.87 -26.23
N GLY A 649 52.78 31.61 -25.76
CA GLY A 649 54.03 30.85 -25.99
C GLY A 649 54.37 29.72 -24.98
N ALA A 650 54.57 28.50 -25.48
CA ALA A 650 54.84 27.22 -24.79
C ALA A 650 56.04 27.16 -23.80
N ILE A 651 56.03 26.13 -22.92
CA ILE A 651 57.20 25.32 -22.47
C ILE A 651 56.74 23.95 -21.90
N THR A 652 57.66 22.98 -21.82
CA THR A 652 57.43 21.53 -21.64
C THR A 652 57.48 20.99 -20.19
N PRO A 653 56.85 19.83 -19.89
CA PRO A 653 57.00 19.11 -18.62
C PRO A 653 58.18 18.10 -18.59
N PRO A 654 58.72 17.72 -17.42
CA PRO A 654 59.83 16.77 -17.31
C PRO A 654 59.45 15.32 -16.93
N ALA A 655 59.85 14.39 -17.80
CA ALA A 655 60.46 13.07 -17.51
C ALA A 655 59.75 11.95 -16.69
N LEU A 656 60.23 10.72 -16.93
CA LEU A 656 59.67 9.44 -16.47
C LEU A 656 60.80 8.47 -16.08
N ILE A 657 60.60 7.65 -15.04
CA ILE A 657 61.34 6.40 -14.76
C ILE A 657 60.30 5.40 -14.20
N GLY A 658 60.27 4.10 -14.54
CA GLY A 658 61.04 3.33 -15.52
C GLY A 658 61.14 1.85 -15.10
N LEU A 659 61.08 0.91 -16.07
CA LEU A 659 61.08 -0.57 -15.93
C LEU A 659 59.75 -1.21 -15.41
N GLY A 660 59.26 -2.34 -15.93
CA GLY A 660 59.56 -2.99 -17.22
C GLY A 660 59.26 -4.51 -17.31
N LEU A 661 58.44 -4.90 -18.30
CA LEU A 661 58.31 -6.27 -18.92
C LEU A 661 57.86 -7.44 -18.01
N GLY A 662 57.08 -8.44 -18.47
CA GLY A 662 56.43 -8.69 -19.77
C GLY A 662 55.54 -9.97 -19.73
N GLY A 663 54.81 -10.27 -20.81
CA GLY A 663 54.07 -11.55 -21.00
C GLY A 663 54.90 -12.63 -21.74
N PRO A 664 54.32 -13.70 -22.33
CA PRO A 664 52.88 -13.94 -22.59
C PRO A 664 52.35 -15.40 -22.38
N ALA A 665 51.04 -15.59 -22.63
CA ALA A 665 50.30 -16.75 -23.20
C ALA A 665 50.63 -18.24 -22.86
N GLY A 666 49.59 -19.09 -22.70
CA GLY A 666 49.72 -20.54 -22.99
C GLY A 666 48.71 -21.53 -22.35
N THR A 667 47.67 -21.91 -23.10
CA THR A 667 47.02 -23.26 -23.21
C THR A 667 46.69 -24.17 -22.01
N ASN A 668 45.43 -24.65 -22.02
CA ASN A 668 44.83 -25.92 -21.53
C ASN A 668 45.70 -26.99 -20.81
N GLY A 669 45.13 -27.57 -19.74
CA GLY A 669 45.49 -28.89 -19.21
C GLY A 669 44.43 -29.46 -18.25
N LEU A 670 43.81 -30.59 -18.61
CA LEU A 670 42.99 -31.41 -17.71
C LEU A 670 43.89 -32.41 -16.96
N LEU A 671 43.56 -32.77 -15.70
CA LEU A 671 43.47 -34.16 -15.21
C LEU A 671 43.29 -34.25 -13.67
N SER A 672 42.37 -35.12 -13.28
CA SER A 672 42.33 -35.89 -12.01
C SER A 672 42.69 -37.36 -12.38
N PRO A 673 42.92 -38.36 -11.48
CA PRO A 673 42.39 -38.49 -10.11
C PRO A 673 43.34 -39.14 -9.05
N ASP A 674 42.77 -39.48 -7.88
CA ASP A 674 43.20 -40.44 -6.84
C ASP A 674 44.56 -40.20 -6.10
N GLY A 675 44.74 -40.57 -4.81
CA GLY A 675 43.80 -41.10 -3.82
C GLY A 675 44.49 -41.50 -2.49
N TYR A 676 43.70 -41.80 -1.45
CA TYR A 676 44.06 -42.39 -0.13
C TYR A 676 44.92 -41.59 0.88
N GLY A 677 44.50 -41.63 2.16
CA GLY A 677 45.29 -41.19 3.34
C GLY A 677 44.41 -40.76 4.52
N VAL A 678 44.52 -41.42 5.69
CA VAL A 678 43.78 -41.09 6.94
C VAL A 678 44.74 -41.10 8.15
N PRO A 679 44.33 -40.75 9.39
CA PRO A 679 44.84 -39.62 10.17
C PRO A 679 45.94 -40.01 11.21
N PRO A 680 46.44 -39.08 12.06
CA PRO A 680 45.79 -38.84 13.37
C PRO A 680 45.87 -37.40 13.92
N GLY A 681 45.17 -37.14 15.03
CA GLY A 681 44.94 -35.80 15.60
C GLY A 681 45.96 -35.24 16.62
N GLN A 682 45.55 -34.08 17.19
CA GLN A 682 46.23 -33.25 18.20
C GLN A 682 47.52 -32.56 17.70
N ILE A 683 47.89 -31.33 18.10
CA ILE A 683 48.01 -30.75 19.46
C ILE A 683 47.71 -29.24 19.45
N ARG A 684 47.39 -28.65 20.61
CA ARG A 684 47.19 -27.19 20.79
C ARG A 684 47.96 -26.65 22.01
N SER A 685 49.03 -25.89 21.76
CA SER A 685 49.78 -25.10 22.77
C SER A 685 50.12 -23.73 22.14
N ARG A 686 49.94 -22.56 22.78
CA ARG A 686 50.24 -22.06 24.15
C ARG A 686 51.72 -21.97 24.50
N THR A 687 52.17 -20.72 24.69
CA THR A 687 53.10 -20.29 25.76
C THR A 687 52.77 -18.82 26.14
N PRO A 688 53.17 -18.32 27.34
CA PRO A 688 52.44 -17.25 28.08
C PRO A 688 53.28 -15.93 28.20
N THR A 689 53.29 -15.04 29.21
CA THR A 689 52.96 -15.14 30.66
C THR A 689 52.88 -13.77 31.39
N GLN A 690 51.79 -13.52 32.14
CA GLN A 690 51.73 -12.90 33.50
C GLN A 690 52.24 -11.45 33.74
N SER A 691 51.82 -10.67 34.77
CA SER A 691 50.76 -10.73 35.82
C SER A 691 50.56 -9.28 36.40
N SER A 692 49.96 -8.92 37.57
CA SER A 692 49.47 -9.64 38.77
C SER A 692 48.52 -8.79 39.66
N ASN A 693 47.74 -9.49 40.52
CA ASN A 693 47.21 -9.23 41.88
C ASN A 693 46.86 -7.80 42.39
N SER A 694 45.73 -7.45 43.06
CA SER A 694 44.67 -8.11 43.90
C SER A 694 44.97 -8.30 45.41
N THR A 695 44.09 -8.10 46.42
CA THR A 695 42.71 -7.52 46.56
C THR A 695 42.33 -7.43 48.06
N VAL A 696 41.51 -6.44 48.52
CA VAL A 696 40.89 -6.38 49.88
C VAL A 696 39.43 -5.86 49.83
N LEU A 697 38.58 -6.29 50.78
CA LEU A 697 37.14 -5.96 50.90
C LEU A 697 36.80 -4.81 51.87
N THR A 698 35.59 -4.24 51.73
CA THR A 698 34.69 -4.00 52.88
C THR A 698 33.22 -3.95 52.45
N GLN A 699 32.30 -4.38 53.32
CA GLN A 699 30.84 -4.19 53.18
C GLN A 699 30.39 -3.00 54.03
N LEU A 700 29.29 -2.34 53.66
CA LEU A 700 28.22 -2.02 54.61
C LEU A 700 26.88 -1.73 53.89
N SER A 701 25.77 -1.84 54.63
CA SER A 701 24.39 -1.58 54.17
C SER A 701 23.80 -0.35 54.89
N ILE A 702 22.49 -0.09 54.71
CA ILE A 702 21.66 1.02 55.25
C ILE A 702 21.54 2.22 54.28
N ALA A 703 20.42 2.96 54.16
CA ALA A 703 18.98 2.66 54.07
C ALA A 703 18.23 3.99 53.83
N THR A 704 17.03 3.95 53.24
CA THR A 704 15.92 4.94 53.37
C THR A 704 16.20 6.44 53.56
N SER A 705 15.67 7.26 52.65
CA SER A 705 14.73 8.32 53.05
C SER A 705 13.82 8.76 51.89
N MET A 706 12.57 9.08 52.20
CA MET A 706 11.70 9.90 51.35
C MET A 706 11.78 11.35 51.83
N GLY A 707 11.69 12.31 50.90
CA GLY A 707 11.54 13.73 51.21
C GLY A 707 10.41 14.31 50.37
N SER A 708 9.46 15.00 51.01
CA SER A 708 8.31 15.62 50.36
C SER A 708 7.97 16.96 51.04
N LEU A 709 6.98 17.68 50.50
CA LEU A 709 6.56 19.04 50.86
C LEU A 709 7.57 20.14 50.41
N SER A 710 7.15 21.39 50.23
CA SER A 710 5.92 22.03 50.72
C SER A 710 5.09 22.79 49.67
N THR A 711 3.79 22.88 49.96
CA THR A 711 2.86 23.86 49.39
C THR A 711 2.94 25.18 50.17
N ALA A 712 2.70 26.30 49.49
CA ALA A 712 2.45 27.59 50.13
C ALA A 712 1.12 28.16 49.62
N GLN A 713 0.15 28.31 50.52
CA GLN A 713 -1.11 29.01 50.25
C GLN A 713 -1.04 30.45 50.76
N THR A 714 -1.51 31.40 49.96
CA THR A 714 -1.93 32.72 50.43
C THR A 714 -3.23 33.15 49.75
N SER A 715 -4.03 33.96 50.44
CA SER A 715 -5.38 34.40 50.05
C SER A 715 -5.83 35.52 51.00
N PRO A 716 -6.88 36.32 50.70
CA PRO A 716 -7.40 36.70 49.38
C PRO A 716 -7.59 38.24 49.25
N GLY A 717 -7.89 38.74 48.04
CA GLY A 717 -8.45 40.09 47.86
C GLY A 717 -8.01 40.79 46.56
N GLY A 718 -8.96 41.39 45.84
CA GLY A 718 -8.67 42.16 44.60
C GLY A 718 -9.75 42.04 43.52
N THR A 719 -10.93 42.65 43.74
CA THR A 719 -12.01 42.69 42.73
C THR A 719 -11.71 43.69 41.61
N MET A 720 -11.28 43.20 40.45
CA MET A 720 -11.25 43.93 39.18
C MET A 720 -11.80 43.06 38.06
N THR A 721 -12.71 43.61 37.25
CA THR A 721 -13.15 43.02 35.97
C THR A 721 -12.95 44.01 34.84
N PRO A 722 -12.48 43.55 33.68
CA PRO A 722 -12.93 44.10 32.39
C PRO A 722 -13.63 43.04 31.53
N LYS A 723 -14.46 43.50 30.59
CA LYS A 723 -15.24 42.66 29.66
C LYS A 723 -14.61 42.64 28.27
N SER A 724 -14.45 41.47 27.67
CA SER A 724 -14.43 41.27 26.20
C SER A 724 -14.59 39.77 25.87
N PRO A 725 -15.20 39.40 24.73
CA PRO A 725 -15.71 38.04 24.53
C PRO A 725 -14.65 37.02 24.07
N LEU A 726 -14.76 35.81 24.60
CA LEU A 726 -14.15 34.61 24.00
C LEU A 726 -14.88 34.26 22.70
N GLN A 727 -14.31 34.64 21.55
CA GLN A 727 -14.52 33.84 20.34
C GLN A 727 -13.75 32.53 20.51
N SER A 728 -14.48 31.44 20.74
CA SER A 728 -13.92 30.09 20.62
C SER A 728 -13.49 29.87 19.17
N ALA A 729 -12.18 29.92 18.91
CA ALA A 729 -11.64 29.64 17.59
C ALA A 729 -11.98 28.20 17.20
N VAL A 730 -12.93 28.05 16.27
CA VAL A 730 -13.32 26.74 15.72
C VAL A 730 -12.14 26.22 14.90
N VAL A 731 -11.42 25.24 15.44
CA VAL A 731 -10.38 24.52 14.70
C VAL A 731 -11.06 23.81 13.53
N PRO A 732 -10.69 24.08 12.27
CA PRO A 732 -11.26 23.36 11.12
C PRO A 732 -10.88 21.88 11.23
N SER A 733 -11.85 21.02 11.54
CA SER A 733 -11.62 19.60 11.82
C SER A 733 -11.31 18.78 10.58
N ASN A 734 -11.75 19.24 9.41
CA ASN A 734 -11.63 18.54 8.14
C ASN A 734 -10.59 19.23 7.24
N VAL A 735 -9.35 18.72 7.28
CA VAL A 735 -8.39 18.94 6.21
C VAL A 735 -8.76 17.97 5.08
N THR A 736 -9.34 18.50 3.99
CA THR A 736 -9.75 17.72 2.82
C THR A 736 -9.13 18.28 1.55
N VAL A 737 -8.54 17.39 0.77
CA VAL A 737 -8.10 17.67 -0.60
C VAL A 737 -9.24 18.23 -1.45
N THR A 738 -8.96 19.31 -2.17
CA THR A 738 -9.90 20.02 -3.06
C THR A 738 -9.38 19.95 -4.49
N ALA A 739 -10.27 19.82 -5.47
CA ALA A 739 -9.91 19.83 -6.88
C ALA A 739 -9.31 21.19 -7.30
N LEU A 740 -8.21 21.16 -8.06
CA LEU A 740 -7.58 22.36 -8.60
C LEU A 740 -8.48 23.01 -9.68
N PRO A 741 -8.51 24.35 -9.81
CA PRO A 741 -9.23 25.03 -10.90
C PRO A 741 -8.76 24.66 -12.31
N SER A 742 -7.56 24.09 -12.44
CA SER A 742 -7.02 23.54 -13.69
C SER A 742 -7.52 22.13 -14.04
N THR A 743 -8.44 21.55 -13.25
CA THR A 743 -9.07 20.25 -13.56
C THR A 743 -9.97 20.40 -14.79
N THR A 744 -9.76 19.58 -15.82
CA THR A 744 -10.51 19.68 -17.08
C THR A 744 -11.88 19.01 -17.01
N GLU A 745 -12.78 19.36 -17.93
CA GLU A 745 -14.07 18.67 -18.07
C GLU A 745 -13.89 17.17 -18.35
N GLU A 746 -12.85 16.80 -19.11
CA GLU A 746 -12.55 15.39 -19.41
C GLU A 746 -12.05 14.61 -18.18
N GLU A 747 -11.31 15.28 -17.29
CA GLU A 747 -10.87 14.70 -16.01
C GLU A 747 -12.10 14.41 -15.13
N TYR A 748 -13.01 15.38 -14.97
CA TYR A 748 -14.29 15.16 -14.28
C TYR A 748 -15.19 14.10 -14.96
N GLN A 749 -15.23 14.05 -16.29
CA GLN A 749 -15.94 13.01 -17.04
C GLN A 749 -15.37 11.60 -16.83
N SER A 750 -14.06 11.48 -16.54
CA SER A 750 -13.44 10.20 -16.14
C SER A 750 -13.65 9.86 -14.65
N GLY A 751 -14.37 10.70 -13.89
CA GLY A 751 -14.67 10.49 -12.48
C GLY A 751 -13.51 10.85 -11.54
N LEU A 752 -12.47 11.48 -12.07
CA LEU A 752 -11.29 11.92 -11.34
C LEU A 752 -11.32 13.44 -11.17
N CYS A 753 -10.53 13.95 -10.23
CA CYS A 753 -10.20 15.36 -10.13
C CYS A 753 -8.71 15.51 -9.86
N LYS A 754 -8.11 16.59 -10.38
CA LYS A 754 -6.68 16.86 -10.23
C LYS A 754 -6.46 17.67 -8.96
N VAL A 755 -5.48 17.30 -8.16
CA VAL A 755 -5.32 17.80 -6.79
C VAL A 755 -3.91 18.30 -6.47
N ALA A 756 -2.91 17.87 -7.26
CA ALA A 756 -1.61 18.51 -7.31
C ALA A 756 -1.09 18.58 -8.75
N GLU A 757 -0.32 19.62 -9.04
CA GLU A 757 0.58 19.70 -10.20
C GLU A 757 2.01 19.75 -9.63
N PRO A 758 3.01 19.17 -10.31
CA PRO A 758 4.36 19.04 -9.76
C PRO A 758 5.08 20.39 -9.75
N ASP A 759 5.73 20.74 -8.63
CA ASP A 759 6.68 21.84 -8.63
C ASP A 759 8.04 21.37 -9.19
N TRP A 760 8.58 22.11 -10.16
CA TRP A 760 9.80 21.72 -10.86
C TRP A 760 11.06 21.88 -9.99
N ASP A 761 11.12 22.90 -9.13
CA ASP A 761 12.28 23.14 -8.28
C ASP A 761 12.27 22.14 -7.10
N ALA A 762 11.08 21.76 -6.60
CA ALA A 762 10.91 20.64 -5.68
C ALA A 762 11.30 19.30 -6.31
N PHE A 763 10.87 19.00 -7.55
CA PHE A 763 11.29 17.81 -8.28
C PHE A 763 12.82 17.75 -8.46
N MET A 764 13.45 18.85 -8.90
CA MET A 764 14.90 18.93 -9.06
C MET A 764 15.63 18.74 -7.72
N THR A 765 15.05 19.20 -6.61
CA THR A 765 15.57 18.97 -5.26
C THR A 765 15.42 17.51 -4.83
N TYR A 766 14.31 16.84 -5.13
CA TYR A 766 14.17 15.41 -4.86
C TYR A 766 15.09 14.55 -5.73
N ALA A 767 15.28 14.91 -7.00
CA ALA A 767 16.19 14.23 -7.91
C ALA A 767 17.66 14.32 -7.46
N SER A 768 18.08 15.40 -6.78
CA SER A 768 19.41 15.50 -6.18
C SER A 768 19.58 14.69 -4.89
N ILE A 769 18.48 14.43 -4.17
CA ILE A 769 18.45 13.64 -2.93
C ILE A 769 18.47 12.11 -3.20
N ILE A 770 17.91 11.65 -4.32
CA ILE A 770 17.78 10.21 -4.66
C ILE A 770 19.11 9.41 -4.60
N PRO A 771 20.26 9.90 -5.12
CA PRO A 771 21.52 9.16 -5.03
C PRO A 771 21.98 8.89 -3.60
N GLU A 772 21.84 9.87 -2.71
CA GLU A 772 22.20 9.74 -1.28
C GLU A 772 21.19 8.86 -0.53
N PHE A 773 19.90 8.97 -0.85
CA PHE A 773 18.87 8.05 -0.36
C PHE A 773 19.23 6.58 -0.68
N CYS A 774 19.57 6.29 -1.95
CA CYS A 774 19.96 4.94 -2.38
C CYS A 774 21.29 4.48 -1.75
N ARG A 775 22.23 5.41 -1.50
CA ARG A 775 23.49 5.11 -0.81
C ARG A 775 23.24 4.69 0.65
N ILE A 776 22.37 5.41 1.36
CA ILE A 776 22.02 5.11 2.76
C ILE A 776 21.17 3.83 2.86
N GLU A 777 20.16 3.67 2.01
CA GLU A 777 19.38 2.43 1.85
C GLU A 777 20.32 1.22 1.64
N GLY A 778 21.27 1.36 0.71
CA GLY A 778 22.27 0.35 0.39
C GLY A 778 23.32 0.09 1.49
N MET A 779 23.48 0.98 2.47
CA MET A 779 24.22 0.70 3.72
C MET A 779 23.34 -0.07 4.71
N LEU A 780 22.09 0.37 4.93
CA LEU A 780 21.16 -0.26 5.87
C LEU A 780 20.86 -1.72 5.52
N VAL A 781 20.78 -2.06 4.22
CA VAL A 781 20.63 -3.44 3.72
C VAL A 781 21.88 -4.31 3.94
N LYS A 782 23.07 -3.70 4.07
CA LYS A 782 24.36 -4.40 4.30
C LYS A 782 24.74 -4.51 5.78
N GLY A 783 24.02 -3.82 6.67
CA GLY A 783 24.47 -3.51 8.02
C GLY A 783 25.24 -2.18 8.05
N PHE A 784 24.90 -1.34 9.04
CA PHE A 784 25.37 0.03 9.21
C PHE A 784 26.17 0.17 10.51
#